data_AF-A0A2E9QXR9-F1
#
_entry.id   AF-A0A2E9QXR9-F1
#
_cell.length_a   1.000
_cell.length_b   1.000
_cell.length_c   1.000
_cell.angle_alpha   90.00
_cell.angle_beta   90.00
_cell.angle_gamma   90.00
#
_symmetry.space_group_name_H-M   'P 1'
#
loop_
_entity.id
_entity.type
_entity.pdbx_description
1 polymer ?
#
loop_
_entity_poly.entity_id
_entity_poly.type
_entity_poly.pdbx_seq_one_letter_code
_entity_poly.pdbx_strand_id
1 'polypeptide(L)'
;MSDFKIRFRDQQTGRNVEVDAKQVEGSWRKDTAEANFDDSKVDGTVDVMVSEERYYWKYHRHMGVDTSDLSSQDAQALKRALEDPRSANLSVFNALSGRELSNLEVLKTDAAGELQAVSPNLDPTGSRRPVQLTPNGNIATPEGRDPQTPKEMGDGLFRAASLIDDVKGNMFDDIQAPASLKEKMLDNVISTLDSVAPGQTNPEGLDDTQTLQMRSSSATVLLELMTSKNQVSNDFKTKAFEAYTKAAQEETNPLLKDSMLFNLDRLAGNLPSALRDKADALVEANAPTKPPYEKWFSDGDNTVKVDFSNGMGEGFVEDNIKFFEGRGFEKVGGTDKMPVLRKTYMENGVETNIELHFRHNRTDMFNKVDEEDFDMAIYSGHSSWGRNVRKSLERISQGDGDGKVIMTNLCVGKGELQQMKDKFPNAQMITTFNSEYFRQGGTAESHFVMDEFFQGIAERRGYEDIAENAREANPWSYEHRREEGIDNNFIFPSDVKTRRQVLDADHDGQADVFDRMVNFNSFDVQTDTAREFEAIPPGRDADMLVGTKIHFAAQSTNRVSVYNEFLNHRNGDAEVTPGGYHEPVEGESGLFRFEREGDIVNMSMNANYAHMSEESLRMASAFEYSQFKSTESNWPLHNKTDNILHSLVLASQSLNTDAGYRDRAVWSEFLKAYNLPEIPLSTVGGVREADHHHYSGSRLSVTQLKQKLSPEVLAALESPEAGILQ
;
A
#
# COMPACT_ATOMS: atom_id res chain seq x y z
N MET A 1 11.71 -14.90 -50.73
CA MET A 1 11.12 -13.83 -51.57
C MET A 1 9.63 -14.00 -51.52
N SER A 2 8.88 -12.93 -51.31
CA SER A 2 7.42 -12.92 -51.37
C SER A 2 6.98 -13.22 -52.81
N ASP A 3 6.00 -14.13 -52.97
CA ASP A 3 5.45 -14.44 -54.29
C ASP A 3 4.35 -13.43 -54.68
N PHE A 4 3.82 -12.71 -53.68
CA PHE A 4 2.71 -11.77 -53.81
C PHE A 4 2.95 -10.50 -52.98
N LYS A 5 2.23 -9.45 -53.34
CA LYS A 5 2.10 -8.22 -52.55
C LYS A 5 0.63 -7.87 -52.43
N ILE A 6 0.23 -7.37 -51.26
CA ILE A 6 -1.07 -6.76 -51.02
C ILE A 6 -0.89 -5.26 -51.04
N ARG A 7 -1.64 -4.57 -51.91
CA ARG A 7 -1.71 -3.10 -51.93
C ARG A 7 -3.09 -2.67 -51.51
N PHE A 8 -3.16 -1.69 -50.61
CA PHE A 8 -4.41 -1.09 -50.17
C PHE A 8 -4.22 0.40 -49.88
N ARG A 9 -5.33 1.13 -49.82
CA ARG A 9 -5.39 2.54 -49.47
C ARG A 9 -5.82 2.69 -48.02
N ASP A 10 -4.97 3.30 -47.20
CA ASP A 10 -5.34 3.72 -45.86
C ASP A 10 -6.48 4.74 -45.94
N GLN A 11 -7.63 4.37 -45.37
CA GLN A 11 -8.85 5.18 -45.41
C GLN A 11 -8.72 6.48 -44.60
N GLN A 12 -7.80 6.55 -43.64
CA GLN A 12 -7.62 7.74 -42.80
C GLN A 12 -6.69 8.76 -43.46
N THR A 13 -5.53 8.33 -43.95
CA THR A 13 -4.53 9.22 -44.56
C THR A 13 -4.66 9.36 -46.08
N GLY A 14 -5.36 8.43 -46.73
CA GLY A 14 -5.44 8.32 -48.18
C GLY A 14 -4.18 7.75 -48.84
N ARG A 15 -3.15 7.38 -48.06
CA ARG A 15 -1.88 6.80 -48.54
C ARG A 15 -2.08 5.37 -49.06
N ASN A 16 -1.36 5.00 -50.12
CA ASN A 16 -1.28 3.60 -50.55
C ASN A 16 -0.14 2.90 -49.78
N VAL A 17 -0.45 1.73 -49.25
CA VAL A 17 0.47 0.87 -48.49
C VAL A 17 0.63 -0.45 -49.26
N GLU A 18 1.84 -0.99 -49.27
CA GLU A 18 2.14 -2.30 -49.84
C GLU A 18 2.79 -3.21 -48.80
N VAL A 19 2.33 -4.45 -48.75
CA VAL A 19 2.77 -5.44 -47.78
C VAL A 19 3.11 -6.72 -48.52
N ASP A 20 4.23 -7.34 -48.13
CA ASP A 20 4.66 -8.59 -48.72
C ASP A 20 3.76 -9.74 -48.26
N ALA A 21 3.44 -10.64 -49.18
CA ALA A 21 2.63 -11.82 -48.90
C ALA A 21 3.20 -13.06 -49.58
N LYS A 22 3.01 -14.20 -48.92
CA LYS A 22 3.44 -15.50 -49.43
C LYS A 22 2.24 -16.43 -49.45
N GLN A 23 2.12 -17.21 -50.52
CA GLN A 23 1.12 -18.27 -50.55
C GLN A 23 1.57 -19.39 -49.60
N VAL A 24 0.74 -19.69 -48.58
CA VAL A 24 1.04 -20.69 -47.53
C VAL A 24 0.89 -22.10 -48.10
N GLU A 25 -0.27 -22.38 -48.72
CA GLU A 25 -0.56 -23.64 -49.40
C GLU A 25 -1.18 -23.44 -50.81
N GLY A 26 -1.13 -24.50 -51.63
CA GLY A 26 -1.61 -24.52 -53.02
C GLY A 26 -3.08 -24.10 -53.19
N SER A 27 -3.50 -23.78 -54.43
CA SER A 27 -4.85 -23.29 -54.70
C SER A 27 -5.93 -24.37 -54.47
N TRP A 28 -6.92 -24.09 -53.63
CA TRP A 28 -7.99 -25.03 -53.29
C TRP A 28 -9.25 -24.83 -54.14
N ARG A 29 -10.04 -25.90 -54.31
CA ARG A 29 -11.43 -25.81 -54.81
C ARG A 29 -12.34 -25.38 -53.67
N LYS A 30 -13.43 -24.68 -54.00
CA LYS A 30 -14.36 -24.02 -53.07
C LYS A 30 -14.77 -24.88 -51.86
N ASP A 31 -15.04 -26.17 -52.08
CA ASP A 31 -15.69 -27.01 -51.08
C ASP A 31 -14.73 -27.56 -49.99
N THR A 32 -13.42 -27.39 -50.14
CA THR A 32 -12.42 -27.81 -49.14
C THR A 32 -11.64 -26.64 -48.54
N ALA A 33 -11.90 -25.42 -49.00
CA ALA A 33 -11.02 -24.31 -48.72
C ALA A 33 -11.12 -23.82 -47.27
N GLU A 34 -12.33 -23.60 -46.77
CA GLU A 34 -12.52 -23.00 -45.43
C GLU A 34 -12.03 -23.87 -44.28
N ALA A 35 -12.22 -25.20 -44.37
CA ALA A 35 -11.76 -26.14 -43.34
C ALA A 35 -10.23 -26.21 -43.29
N ASN A 36 -9.58 -26.28 -44.45
CA ASN A 36 -8.12 -26.35 -44.51
C ASN A 36 -7.45 -25.04 -44.06
N PHE A 37 -8.13 -23.88 -44.13
CA PHE A 37 -7.59 -22.59 -43.69
C PHE A 37 -7.33 -22.55 -42.18
N ASP A 38 -8.25 -23.12 -41.39
CA ASP A 38 -8.06 -23.14 -39.94
C ASP A 38 -6.94 -24.10 -39.52
N ASP A 39 -6.75 -25.20 -40.26
CA ASP A 39 -5.73 -26.23 -39.98
C ASP A 39 -4.31 -25.83 -40.43
N SER A 40 -4.18 -24.84 -41.31
CA SER A 40 -2.89 -24.47 -41.96
C SER A 40 -2.40 -23.06 -41.63
N LYS A 41 -2.95 -22.43 -40.58
CA LYS A 41 -2.52 -21.11 -40.14
C LYS A 41 -1.03 -21.05 -39.82
N VAL A 42 -0.41 -19.93 -40.17
CA VAL A 42 0.99 -19.65 -39.88
C VAL A 42 1.08 -18.57 -38.83
N ASP A 43 1.35 -19.00 -37.60
CA ASP A 43 1.51 -18.12 -36.44
C ASP A 43 2.59 -17.04 -36.68
N GLY A 44 2.30 -15.80 -36.31
CA GLY A 44 3.16 -14.63 -36.58
C GLY A 44 2.99 -13.98 -37.96
N THR A 45 2.00 -14.39 -38.77
CA THR A 45 1.59 -13.70 -40.01
C THR A 45 0.08 -13.55 -40.06
N VAL A 46 -0.42 -12.55 -40.81
CA VAL A 46 -1.87 -12.42 -41.04
C VAL A 46 -2.28 -13.35 -42.18
N ASP A 47 -3.09 -14.35 -41.87
CA ASP A 47 -3.62 -15.26 -42.86
C ASP A 47 -4.86 -14.65 -43.54
N VAL A 48 -4.83 -14.66 -44.86
CA VAL A 48 -5.91 -14.15 -45.72
C VAL A 48 -6.25 -15.19 -46.77
N MET A 49 -7.50 -15.61 -46.78
CA MET A 49 -8.07 -16.36 -47.90
C MET A 49 -8.66 -15.40 -48.92
N VAL A 50 -8.11 -15.40 -50.12
CA VAL A 50 -8.66 -14.66 -51.26
C VAL A 50 -9.18 -15.63 -52.32
N SER A 51 -10.23 -15.21 -53.01
CA SER A 51 -10.64 -15.89 -54.23
C SER A 51 -10.28 -15.09 -55.47
N GLU A 52 -9.85 -15.82 -56.50
CA GLU A 52 -9.47 -15.33 -57.82
C GLU A 52 -10.36 -16.01 -58.86
N GLU A 53 -11.01 -15.22 -59.72
CA GLU A 53 -11.79 -15.76 -60.84
C GLU A 53 -10.96 -15.75 -62.12
N ARG A 54 -10.76 -16.93 -62.73
CA ARG A 54 -10.09 -17.08 -64.04
C ARG A 54 -10.98 -17.78 -65.04
N TYR A 55 -11.47 -17.03 -66.04
CA TYR A 55 -12.29 -17.49 -67.17
C TYR A 55 -13.58 -18.22 -66.77
N TYR A 56 -13.47 -19.46 -66.25
CA TYR A 56 -14.56 -20.36 -65.87
C TYR A 56 -14.36 -21.03 -64.49
N TRP A 57 -13.27 -20.75 -63.79
CA TRP A 57 -12.94 -21.38 -62.49
C TRP A 57 -12.65 -20.32 -61.42
N LYS A 58 -13.21 -20.52 -60.22
CA LYS A 58 -12.88 -19.76 -59.01
C LYS A 58 -11.83 -20.53 -58.21
N TYR A 59 -10.65 -19.94 -58.04
CA TYR A 59 -9.56 -20.50 -57.24
C TYR A 59 -9.53 -19.79 -55.89
N HIS A 60 -9.29 -20.53 -54.82
CA HIS A 60 -9.06 -19.96 -53.49
C HIS A 60 -7.57 -20.06 -53.17
N ARG A 61 -6.98 -18.97 -52.69
CA ARG A 61 -5.58 -18.88 -52.27
C ARG A 61 -5.54 -18.50 -50.80
N HIS A 62 -4.73 -19.21 -50.04
CA HIS A 62 -4.37 -18.86 -48.68
C HIS A 62 -3.01 -18.17 -48.71
N MET A 63 -2.99 -16.93 -48.23
CA MET A 63 -1.79 -16.10 -48.18
C MET A 63 -1.48 -15.73 -46.72
N GLY A 64 -0.23 -15.90 -46.34
CA GLY A 64 0.33 -15.34 -45.11
C GLY A 64 0.92 -13.98 -45.47
N VAL A 65 0.41 -12.93 -44.85
CA VAL A 65 0.84 -11.54 -45.04
C VAL A 65 1.89 -11.22 -43.98
N ASP A 66 3.06 -10.79 -44.44
CA ASP A 66 4.18 -10.45 -43.57
C ASP A 66 3.97 -9.05 -42.98
N THR A 67 3.68 -9.01 -41.68
CA THR A 67 3.37 -7.77 -40.96
C THR A 67 4.53 -7.28 -40.11
N SER A 68 5.67 -7.96 -40.15
CA SER A 68 6.82 -7.68 -39.27
C SER A 68 7.40 -6.27 -39.45
N ASP A 69 7.33 -5.72 -40.65
CA ASP A 69 7.82 -4.37 -40.99
C ASP A 69 6.72 -3.29 -40.98
N LEU A 70 5.50 -3.61 -40.54
CA LEU A 70 4.41 -2.63 -40.50
C LEU A 70 4.49 -1.74 -39.25
N SER A 71 4.33 -0.43 -39.46
CA SER A 71 4.02 0.48 -38.36
C SER A 71 2.65 0.15 -37.75
N SER A 72 2.41 0.50 -36.49
CA SER A 72 1.10 0.29 -35.84
C SER A 72 -0.05 0.94 -36.63
N GLN A 73 0.22 2.07 -37.28
CA GLN A 73 -0.74 2.74 -38.17
C GLN A 73 -1.04 1.91 -39.43
N ASP A 74 0.00 1.35 -40.06
CA ASP A 74 -0.16 0.53 -41.27
C ASP A 74 -0.80 -0.83 -40.98
N ALA A 75 -0.49 -1.42 -39.82
CA ALA A 75 -1.17 -2.61 -39.32
C ALA A 75 -2.68 -2.37 -39.13
N GLN A 76 -3.07 -1.26 -38.51
CA GLN A 76 -4.49 -0.89 -38.41
C GLN A 76 -5.13 -0.59 -39.77
N ALA A 77 -4.39 0.04 -40.68
CA ALA A 77 -4.88 0.31 -42.02
C ALA A 77 -5.09 -0.97 -42.83
N LEU A 78 -4.19 -1.97 -42.70
CA LEU A 78 -4.33 -3.30 -43.27
C LEU A 78 -5.56 -4.02 -42.70
N LYS A 79 -5.76 -3.98 -41.38
CA LYS A 79 -6.95 -4.57 -40.74
C LYS A 79 -8.25 -4.01 -41.31
N ARG A 80 -8.38 -2.68 -41.36
CA ARG A 80 -9.54 -2.01 -41.97
C ARG A 80 -9.71 -2.37 -43.44
N ALA A 81 -8.60 -2.49 -44.17
CA ALA A 81 -8.62 -2.87 -45.57
C ALA A 81 -9.07 -4.33 -45.79
N LEU A 82 -8.80 -5.24 -44.86
CA LEU A 82 -9.28 -6.61 -44.93
C LEU A 82 -10.75 -6.75 -44.50
N GLU A 83 -11.24 -5.88 -43.62
CA GLU A 83 -12.65 -5.79 -43.21
C GLU A 83 -13.55 -5.19 -44.32
N ASP A 84 -13.05 -4.19 -45.05
CA ASP A 84 -13.71 -3.62 -46.24
C ASP A 84 -12.75 -3.46 -47.42
N PRO A 85 -12.45 -4.55 -48.14
CA PRO A 85 -11.52 -4.55 -49.27
C PRO A 85 -11.89 -3.57 -50.38
N ARG A 86 -13.18 -3.30 -50.56
CA ARG A 86 -13.67 -2.45 -51.65
C ARG A 86 -13.40 -0.98 -51.36
N SER A 87 -13.69 -0.49 -50.15
CA SER A 87 -13.39 0.91 -49.81
C SER A 87 -11.88 1.17 -49.77
N ALA A 88 -11.10 0.16 -49.35
CA ALA A 88 -9.65 0.22 -49.32
C ALA A 88 -8.96 0.05 -50.67
N ASN A 89 -9.69 -0.21 -51.76
CA ASN A 89 -9.09 -0.54 -53.06
C ASN A 89 -8.01 -1.64 -52.92
N LEU A 90 -8.31 -2.65 -52.09
CA LEU A 90 -7.38 -3.72 -51.78
C LEU A 90 -7.19 -4.59 -53.03
N SER A 91 -5.94 -4.78 -53.40
CA SER A 91 -5.51 -5.55 -54.56
C SER A 91 -4.35 -6.47 -54.18
N VAL A 92 -4.28 -7.61 -54.84
CA VAL A 92 -3.19 -8.58 -54.64
C VAL A 92 -2.53 -8.79 -55.98
N PHE A 93 -1.22 -8.66 -56.04
CA PHE A 93 -0.47 -8.83 -57.28
C PHE A 93 0.70 -9.77 -57.08
N ASN A 94 0.98 -10.56 -58.11
CA ASN A 94 2.14 -11.43 -58.12
C ASN A 94 3.41 -10.59 -58.29
N ALA A 95 4.33 -10.69 -57.33
CA ALA A 95 5.50 -9.81 -57.25
C ALA A 95 6.45 -9.94 -58.46
N LEU A 96 6.52 -11.14 -59.06
CA LEU A 96 7.39 -11.41 -60.21
C LEU A 96 6.81 -10.93 -61.55
N SER A 97 5.51 -11.09 -61.75
CA SER A 97 4.85 -10.76 -63.03
C SER A 97 4.20 -9.37 -63.04
N GLY A 98 4.04 -8.73 -61.88
CA GLY A 98 3.29 -7.49 -61.72
C GLY A 98 1.79 -7.64 -62.02
N ARG A 99 1.31 -8.86 -62.23
CA ARG A 99 -0.07 -9.15 -62.60
C ARG A 99 -0.94 -9.13 -61.33
N GLU A 100 -1.93 -8.24 -61.33
CA GLU A 100 -2.99 -8.19 -60.34
C GLU A 100 -3.95 -9.39 -60.50
N LEU A 101 -4.38 -9.95 -59.37
CA LEU A 101 -5.42 -10.98 -59.34
C LEU A 101 -6.78 -10.34 -59.64
N SER A 102 -7.45 -10.77 -60.70
CA SER A 102 -8.74 -10.22 -61.12
C SER A 102 -9.89 -10.72 -60.23
N ASN A 103 -10.86 -9.83 -59.98
CA ASN A 103 -12.08 -10.10 -59.21
C ASN A 103 -11.79 -10.67 -57.81
N LEU A 104 -10.83 -10.04 -57.11
CA LEU A 104 -10.43 -10.45 -55.77
C LEU A 104 -11.59 -10.28 -54.77
N GLU A 105 -11.85 -11.34 -54.01
CA GLU A 105 -12.77 -11.31 -52.86
C GLU A 105 -12.04 -11.93 -51.66
N VAL A 106 -11.92 -11.18 -50.56
CA VAL A 106 -11.44 -11.69 -49.28
C VAL A 106 -12.58 -12.50 -48.66
N LEU A 107 -12.34 -13.78 -48.44
CA LEU A 107 -13.35 -14.72 -47.93
C LEU A 107 -13.25 -14.93 -46.43
N LYS A 108 -12.01 -14.95 -45.92
CA LYS A 108 -11.70 -15.19 -44.51
C LYS A 108 -10.35 -14.58 -44.18
N THR A 109 -10.20 -14.09 -42.96
CA THR A 109 -8.94 -13.59 -42.42
C THR A 109 -8.91 -13.77 -40.91
N ASP A 110 -7.72 -13.94 -40.35
CA ASP A 110 -7.48 -13.90 -38.91
C ASP A 110 -6.83 -12.59 -38.44
N ALA A 111 -6.80 -11.56 -39.30
CA ALA A 111 -6.30 -10.22 -38.99
C ALA A 111 -6.85 -9.64 -37.67
N ALA A 112 -8.05 -10.01 -37.25
CA ALA A 112 -8.60 -9.58 -35.97
C ALA A 112 -7.81 -10.11 -34.75
N GLY A 113 -7.18 -11.28 -34.86
CA GLY A 113 -6.31 -11.88 -33.85
C GLY A 113 -4.86 -11.41 -33.96
N GLU A 114 -4.34 -11.31 -35.18
CA GLU A 114 -2.91 -11.03 -35.43
C GLU A 114 -2.57 -9.53 -35.54
N LEU A 115 -3.48 -8.70 -36.06
CA LEU A 115 -3.33 -7.24 -36.13
C LEU A 115 -4.03 -6.53 -34.97
N GLN A 116 -3.99 -7.11 -33.77
CA GLN A 116 -4.46 -6.37 -32.61
C GLN A 116 -3.69 -5.05 -32.53
N ALA A 117 -4.44 -3.96 -32.38
CA ALA A 117 -3.82 -2.67 -32.11
C ALA A 117 -3.07 -2.79 -30.78
N VAL A 118 -1.91 -2.14 -30.69
CA VAL A 118 -1.38 -1.74 -29.39
C VAL A 118 -2.54 -1.15 -28.60
N SER A 119 -2.74 -1.60 -27.37
CA SER A 119 -3.83 -1.07 -26.56
C SER A 119 -3.71 0.46 -26.51
N PRO A 120 -4.82 1.21 -26.45
CA PRO A 120 -4.71 2.58 -25.98
C PRO A 120 -3.96 2.62 -24.65
N ASN A 121 -3.43 3.80 -24.29
CA ASN A 121 -2.81 3.99 -22.99
C ASN A 121 -3.71 3.39 -21.89
N LEU A 122 -3.14 2.47 -21.09
CA LEU A 122 -3.89 1.79 -20.04
C LEU A 122 -4.31 2.75 -18.93
N ASP A 123 -3.62 3.89 -18.80
CA ASP A 123 -4.08 5.03 -18.01
C ASP A 123 -4.81 6.05 -18.91
N PRO A 124 -6.14 5.98 -19.04
CA PRO A 124 -6.90 6.95 -19.81
C PRO A 124 -6.98 8.33 -19.15
N THR A 125 -6.65 8.43 -17.85
CA THR A 125 -6.74 9.69 -17.09
C THR A 125 -5.50 10.57 -17.30
N GLY A 126 -4.37 9.94 -17.63
CA GLY A 126 -3.07 10.60 -17.76
C GLY A 126 -2.51 11.08 -16.42
N SER A 127 -3.08 10.65 -15.30
CA SER A 127 -2.56 10.96 -13.96
C SER A 127 -1.25 10.22 -13.66
N ARG A 128 -0.92 9.19 -14.46
CA ARG A 128 0.28 8.37 -14.34
C ARG A 128 1.05 8.32 -15.66
N ARG A 129 2.16 7.58 -15.62
CA ARG A 129 3.01 7.33 -16.78
C ARG A 129 2.26 6.50 -17.83
N PRO A 130 2.32 6.88 -19.11
CA PRO A 130 1.67 6.08 -20.13
C PRO A 130 2.32 4.69 -20.24
N VAL A 131 1.47 3.69 -20.38
CA VAL A 131 1.82 2.27 -20.51
C VAL A 131 0.81 1.61 -21.45
N GLN A 132 1.27 0.67 -22.29
CA GLN A 132 0.47 0.04 -23.33
C GLN A 132 0.71 -1.47 -23.36
N LEU A 133 -0.24 -2.23 -23.91
CA LEU A 133 -0.09 -3.65 -24.21
C LEU A 133 0.24 -3.82 -25.69
N THR A 134 1.31 -4.57 -25.95
CA THR A 134 1.70 -4.97 -27.29
C THR A 134 0.87 -6.17 -27.77
N PRO A 135 0.80 -6.44 -29.08
CA PRO A 135 0.13 -7.63 -29.61
C PRO A 135 0.74 -8.97 -29.14
N ASN A 136 2.01 -8.93 -28.71
CA ASN A 136 2.73 -10.07 -28.16
C ASN A 136 2.51 -10.27 -26.66
N GLY A 137 1.63 -9.47 -26.03
CA GLY A 137 1.33 -9.56 -24.60
C GLY A 137 2.46 -9.00 -23.72
N ASN A 138 3.37 -8.20 -24.25
CA ASN A 138 4.30 -7.45 -23.43
C ASN A 138 3.65 -6.14 -22.95
N ILE A 139 3.96 -5.76 -21.72
CA ILE A 139 3.66 -4.44 -21.19
C ILE A 139 4.81 -3.52 -21.62
N ALA A 140 4.48 -2.49 -22.39
CA ALA A 140 5.43 -1.59 -23.03
C ALA A 140 5.25 -0.15 -22.57
N THR A 141 6.34 0.59 -22.65
CA THR A 141 6.38 2.04 -22.47
C THR A 141 5.65 2.75 -23.64
N PRO A 142 5.40 4.07 -23.59
CA PRO A 142 4.40 4.76 -24.43
C PRO A 142 4.54 4.61 -25.95
N GLU A 143 5.71 4.19 -26.44
CA GLU A 143 5.96 3.92 -27.86
C GLU A 143 5.25 2.66 -28.37
N GLY A 144 4.73 1.82 -27.47
CA GLY A 144 3.94 0.65 -27.83
C GLY A 144 4.71 -0.47 -28.52
N ARG A 145 6.05 -0.40 -28.50
CA ARG A 145 6.96 -1.41 -29.05
C ARG A 145 7.29 -2.46 -28.01
N ASP A 146 7.53 -3.69 -28.46
CA ASP A 146 8.00 -4.74 -27.57
C ASP A 146 9.31 -4.33 -26.88
N PRO A 147 9.44 -4.56 -25.57
CA PRO A 147 10.66 -4.27 -24.85
C PRO A 147 11.79 -5.15 -25.37
N GLN A 148 12.94 -4.54 -25.63
CA GLN A 148 14.13 -5.19 -26.19
C GLN A 148 15.20 -5.49 -25.13
N THR A 149 15.04 -4.94 -23.93
CA THR A 149 16.00 -5.10 -22.82
C THR A 149 15.27 -5.42 -21.51
N PRO A 150 15.93 -6.08 -20.55
CA PRO A 150 15.38 -6.27 -19.21
C PRO A 150 14.95 -4.96 -18.54
N LYS A 151 15.68 -3.87 -18.80
CA LYS A 151 15.33 -2.54 -18.29
C LYS A 151 14.03 -2.00 -18.87
N GLU A 152 13.80 -2.16 -20.17
CA GLU A 152 12.53 -1.77 -20.81
C GLU A 152 11.37 -2.64 -20.32
N MET A 153 11.59 -3.95 -20.11
CA MET A 153 10.60 -4.86 -19.51
C MET A 153 10.25 -4.43 -18.09
N GLY A 154 11.25 -4.13 -17.27
CA GLY A 154 11.08 -3.67 -15.89
C GLY A 154 10.32 -2.35 -15.79
N ASP A 155 10.63 -1.36 -16.64
CA ASP A 155 9.91 -0.07 -16.66
C ASP A 155 8.44 -0.24 -17.09
N GLY A 156 8.18 -1.09 -18.09
CA GLY A 156 6.81 -1.43 -18.51
C GLY A 156 6.01 -2.05 -17.36
N LEU A 157 6.57 -3.09 -16.73
CA LEU A 157 5.93 -3.78 -15.60
C LEU A 157 5.71 -2.86 -14.40
N PHE A 158 6.69 -2.03 -14.05
CA PHE A 158 6.57 -1.08 -12.95
C PHE A 158 5.39 -0.13 -13.17
N ARG A 159 5.29 0.48 -14.35
CA ARG A 159 4.17 1.41 -14.67
C ARG A 159 2.81 0.72 -14.61
N ALA A 160 2.71 -0.50 -15.12
CA ALA A 160 1.45 -1.26 -15.03
C ALA A 160 1.13 -1.64 -13.58
N ALA A 161 2.12 -2.03 -12.78
CA ALA A 161 1.93 -2.34 -11.38
C ALA A 161 1.51 -1.11 -10.56
N SER A 162 2.16 0.05 -10.76
CA SER A 162 1.74 1.32 -10.15
C SER A 162 0.30 1.69 -10.53
N LEU A 163 -0.09 1.49 -11.79
CA LEU A 163 -1.47 1.71 -12.21
C LEU A 163 -2.45 0.71 -11.55
N ILE A 164 -2.07 -0.56 -11.43
CA ILE A 164 -2.87 -1.58 -10.73
C ILE A 164 -3.07 -1.23 -9.25
N ASP A 165 -2.04 -0.67 -8.62
CA ASP A 165 -2.03 -0.26 -7.22
C ASP A 165 -3.13 0.76 -6.92
N ASP A 166 -3.26 1.76 -7.78
CA ASP A 166 -4.20 2.86 -7.60
C ASP A 166 -5.66 2.53 -7.94
N VAL A 167 -5.90 1.58 -8.84
CA VAL A 167 -7.25 1.33 -9.34
C VAL A 167 -8.07 0.48 -8.36
N LYS A 168 -9.27 0.97 -8.01
CA LYS A 168 -10.21 0.24 -7.14
C LYS A 168 -10.71 -1.07 -7.74
N GLY A 169 -10.59 -1.22 -9.06
CA GLY A 169 -11.03 -2.38 -9.82
C GLY A 169 -9.90 -3.31 -10.24
N ASN A 170 -10.19 -4.13 -11.24
CA ASN A 170 -9.20 -4.92 -11.96
C ASN A 170 -8.95 -4.26 -13.32
N MET A 171 -7.74 -3.77 -13.54
CA MET A 171 -7.32 -3.06 -14.74
C MET A 171 -7.63 -3.86 -16.02
N PHE A 172 -7.40 -5.17 -16.00
CA PHE A 172 -7.61 -6.02 -17.19
C PHE A 172 -9.08 -6.27 -17.52
N ASP A 173 -9.97 -6.17 -16.54
CA ASP A 173 -11.41 -6.20 -16.77
C ASP A 173 -11.89 -4.86 -17.36
N ASP A 174 -11.37 -3.75 -16.85
CA ASP A 174 -11.75 -2.40 -17.28
C ASP A 174 -11.37 -2.13 -18.74
N ILE A 175 -10.18 -2.56 -19.17
CA ILE A 175 -9.74 -2.42 -20.57
C ILE A 175 -10.28 -3.51 -21.50
N GLN A 176 -11.04 -4.48 -20.96
CA GLN A 176 -11.61 -5.61 -21.71
C GLN A 176 -10.57 -6.39 -22.54
N ALA A 177 -9.40 -6.68 -21.95
CA ALA A 177 -8.34 -7.41 -22.64
C ALA A 177 -8.82 -8.82 -23.08
N PRO A 178 -8.62 -9.23 -24.35
CA PRO A 178 -9.07 -10.53 -24.84
C PRO A 178 -8.28 -11.69 -24.22
N ALA A 179 -8.91 -12.86 -24.13
CA ALA A 179 -8.32 -14.04 -23.48
C ALA A 179 -6.95 -14.43 -24.06
N SER A 180 -6.79 -14.42 -25.39
CA SER A 180 -5.52 -14.74 -26.05
C SER A 180 -4.39 -13.77 -25.69
N LEU A 181 -4.72 -12.49 -25.49
CA LEU A 181 -3.73 -11.49 -25.05
C LEU A 181 -3.34 -11.74 -23.59
N LYS A 182 -4.31 -12.03 -22.72
CA LYS A 182 -4.06 -12.38 -21.31
C LYS A 182 -3.17 -13.63 -21.19
N GLU A 183 -3.34 -14.64 -22.04
CA GLU A 183 -2.49 -15.83 -22.09
C GLU A 183 -1.03 -15.49 -22.42
N LYS A 184 -0.81 -14.70 -23.49
CA LYS A 184 0.53 -14.22 -23.85
C LYS A 184 1.16 -13.40 -22.72
N MET A 185 0.38 -12.51 -22.10
CA MET A 185 0.83 -11.71 -20.95
C MET A 185 1.23 -12.58 -19.77
N LEU A 186 0.43 -13.58 -19.42
CA LEU A 186 0.75 -14.52 -18.34
C LEU A 186 2.10 -15.21 -18.60
N ASP A 187 2.31 -15.70 -19.82
CA ASP A 187 3.55 -16.39 -20.18
C ASP A 187 4.77 -15.46 -20.09
N ASN A 188 4.63 -14.22 -20.57
CA ASN A 188 5.70 -13.21 -20.50
C ASN A 188 6.02 -12.81 -19.06
N VAL A 189 5.00 -12.63 -18.21
CA VAL A 189 5.17 -12.28 -16.79
C VAL A 189 5.84 -13.42 -16.02
N ILE A 190 5.42 -14.67 -16.25
CA ILE A 190 6.06 -15.85 -15.64
C ILE A 190 7.52 -15.95 -16.07
N SER A 191 7.80 -15.84 -17.37
CA SER A 191 9.17 -15.89 -17.89
C SER A 191 10.03 -14.78 -17.30
N THR A 192 9.47 -13.59 -17.12
CA THR A 192 10.16 -12.47 -16.48
C THR A 192 10.48 -12.78 -15.03
N LEU A 193 9.49 -13.21 -14.26
CA LEU A 193 9.61 -13.53 -12.84
C LEU A 193 10.66 -14.63 -12.59
N ASP A 194 10.66 -15.69 -13.41
CA ASP A 194 11.66 -16.75 -13.35
C ASP A 194 13.09 -16.23 -13.66
N SER A 195 13.22 -15.26 -14.57
CA SER A 195 14.53 -14.67 -14.93
C SER A 195 15.14 -13.79 -13.84
N VAL A 196 14.31 -13.27 -12.93
CA VAL A 196 14.72 -12.42 -11.79
C VAL A 196 14.50 -13.09 -10.43
N ALA A 197 14.22 -14.40 -10.41
CA ALA A 197 13.94 -15.15 -9.21
C ALA A 197 15.12 -15.08 -8.20
N PRO A 198 14.85 -15.16 -6.89
CA PRO A 198 15.90 -15.14 -5.87
C PRO A 198 17.01 -16.17 -6.14
N GLY A 199 18.26 -15.73 -6.01
CA GLY A 199 19.44 -16.56 -6.29
C GLY A 199 19.85 -16.66 -7.76
N GLN A 200 19.07 -16.09 -8.69
CA GLN A 200 19.51 -15.92 -10.08
C GLN A 200 20.53 -14.77 -10.21
N THR A 201 21.34 -14.82 -11.26
CA THR A 201 22.19 -13.67 -11.62
C THR A 201 21.32 -12.59 -12.24
N ASN A 202 21.49 -11.34 -11.80
CA ASN A 202 20.72 -10.22 -12.35
C ASN A 202 20.86 -10.15 -13.87
N PRO A 203 19.76 -9.93 -14.62
CA PRO A 203 19.83 -9.67 -16.04
C PRO A 203 20.74 -8.48 -16.36
N GLU A 204 21.37 -8.51 -17.55
CA GLU A 204 22.27 -7.44 -17.98
C GLU A 204 21.56 -6.07 -17.94
N GLY A 205 22.18 -5.11 -17.26
CA GLY A 205 21.68 -3.75 -17.12
C GLY A 205 20.73 -3.51 -15.94
N LEU A 206 20.46 -4.53 -15.11
CA LEU A 206 19.72 -4.41 -13.86
C LEU A 206 20.63 -4.57 -12.63
N ASP A 207 20.40 -3.76 -11.60
CA ASP A 207 20.94 -3.96 -10.26
C ASP A 207 20.00 -4.78 -9.36
N ASP A 208 20.42 -5.05 -8.12
CA ASP A 208 19.64 -5.85 -7.16
C ASP A 208 18.28 -5.21 -6.84
N THR A 209 18.25 -3.89 -6.69
CA THR A 209 17.02 -3.12 -6.39
C THR A 209 16.07 -3.16 -7.58
N GLN A 210 16.56 -2.98 -8.80
CA GLN A 210 15.77 -3.05 -10.02
C GLN A 210 15.25 -4.47 -10.26
N THR A 211 16.04 -5.50 -9.94
CA THR A 211 15.63 -6.91 -10.01
C THR A 211 14.53 -7.20 -8.98
N LEU A 212 14.65 -6.67 -7.76
CA LEU A 212 13.63 -6.77 -6.72
C LEU A 212 12.34 -6.01 -7.10
N GLN A 213 12.45 -4.80 -7.65
CA GLN A 213 11.31 -4.05 -8.18
C GLN A 213 10.62 -4.82 -9.32
N MET A 214 11.38 -5.48 -10.19
CA MET A 214 10.83 -6.28 -11.28
C MET A 214 10.05 -7.49 -10.75
N ARG A 215 10.51 -8.13 -9.67
CA ARG A 215 9.74 -9.18 -8.97
C ARG A 215 8.44 -8.64 -8.37
N SER A 216 8.51 -7.52 -7.65
CA SER A 216 7.33 -6.85 -7.06
C SER A 216 6.28 -6.53 -8.13
N SER A 217 6.71 -5.84 -9.19
CA SER A 217 5.83 -5.43 -10.30
C SER A 217 5.22 -6.64 -11.03
N SER A 218 6.02 -7.69 -11.25
CA SER A 218 5.54 -8.93 -11.88
C SER A 218 4.52 -9.66 -11.01
N ALA A 219 4.73 -9.73 -9.69
CA ALA A 219 3.80 -10.32 -8.75
C ALA A 219 2.46 -9.57 -8.75
N THR A 220 2.48 -8.23 -8.72
CA THR A 220 1.28 -7.39 -8.80
C THR A 220 0.50 -7.62 -10.10
N VAL A 221 1.17 -7.63 -11.26
CA VAL A 221 0.53 -7.91 -12.55
C VAL A 221 -0.04 -9.33 -12.60
N LEU A 222 0.68 -10.31 -12.04
CA LEU A 222 0.24 -11.71 -12.00
C LEU A 222 -1.01 -11.89 -11.11
N LEU A 223 -1.05 -11.22 -9.95
CA LEU A 223 -2.21 -11.17 -9.08
C LEU A 223 -3.44 -10.57 -9.79
N GLU A 224 -3.23 -9.51 -10.55
CA GLU A 224 -4.27 -8.85 -11.32
C GLU A 224 -4.80 -9.74 -12.45
N LEU A 225 -3.92 -10.42 -13.19
CA LEU A 225 -4.33 -11.40 -14.20
C LEU A 225 -5.15 -12.55 -13.56
N MET A 226 -4.67 -13.07 -12.44
CA MET A 226 -5.28 -14.18 -11.69
C MET A 226 -6.69 -13.85 -11.20
N THR A 227 -6.96 -12.59 -10.82
CA THR A 227 -8.22 -12.18 -10.18
C THR A 227 -9.26 -11.60 -11.16
N SER A 228 -8.90 -11.42 -12.43
CA SER A 228 -9.83 -10.88 -13.45
C SER A 228 -11.11 -11.74 -13.64
N LYS A 229 -12.25 -11.06 -13.86
CA LYS A 229 -13.62 -11.62 -13.88
C LYS A 229 -14.00 -12.24 -15.23
N ASN A 230 -13.44 -11.75 -16.34
CA ASN A 230 -13.75 -12.24 -17.70
C ASN A 230 -12.90 -13.47 -18.11
N GLN A 231 -12.94 -14.51 -17.28
CA GLN A 231 -12.03 -15.66 -17.30
C GLN A 231 -11.62 -16.20 -18.69
N VAL A 232 -10.31 -16.12 -18.91
CA VAL A 232 -9.50 -17.20 -19.46
C VAL A 232 -9.65 -18.43 -18.52
N SER A 233 -9.66 -19.65 -19.05
CA SER A 233 -10.09 -20.91 -18.40
C SER A 233 -9.63 -21.17 -16.94
N ASN A 234 -10.24 -22.16 -16.25
CA ASN A 234 -9.75 -22.62 -14.93
C ASN A 234 -8.25 -22.99 -14.97
N ASP A 235 -7.75 -23.46 -16.10
CA ASP A 235 -6.33 -23.79 -16.29
C ASP A 235 -5.46 -22.53 -16.27
N PHE A 236 -5.92 -21.42 -16.86
CA PHE A 236 -5.23 -20.13 -16.78
C PHE A 236 -5.11 -19.63 -15.34
N LYS A 237 -6.23 -19.62 -14.58
CA LYS A 237 -6.18 -19.19 -13.17
C LYS A 237 -5.28 -20.10 -12.34
N THR A 238 -5.30 -21.40 -12.60
CA THR A 238 -4.42 -22.36 -11.92
C THR A 238 -2.96 -22.07 -12.22
N LYS A 239 -2.60 -21.85 -13.50
CA LYS A 239 -1.23 -21.51 -13.91
C LYS A 239 -0.73 -20.20 -13.27
N ALA A 240 -1.57 -19.16 -13.27
CA ALA A 240 -1.23 -17.89 -12.64
C ALA A 240 -1.04 -18.03 -11.12
N PHE A 241 -1.93 -18.77 -10.46
CA PHE A 241 -1.85 -19.06 -9.02
C PHE A 241 -0.58 -19.85 -8.67
N GLU A 242 -0.25 -20.89 -9.43
CA GLU A 242 0.96 -21.70 -9.21
C GLU A 242 2.22 -20.85 -9.35
N ALA A 243 2.30 -20.00 -10.37
CA ALA A 243 3.43 -19.09 -10.53
C ALA A 243 3.52 -18.06 -9.39
N TYR A 244 2.40 -17.49 -8.96
CA TYR A 244 2.37 -16.50 -7.88
C TYR A 244 2.79 -17.11 -6.54
N THR A 245 2.23 -18.26 -6.20
CA THR A 245 2.54 -18.96 -4.95
C THR A 245 3.97 -19.49 -4.92
N LYS A 246 4.50 -19.99 -6.05
CA LYS A 246 5.92 -20.33 -6.19
C LYS A 246 6.80 -19.11 -5.88
N ALA A 247 6.52 -17.97 -6.51
CA ALA A 247 7.28 -16.74 -6.27
C ALA A 247 7.20 -16.27 -4.81
N ALA A 248 6.03 -16.33 -4.18
CA ALA A 248 5.86 -15.98 -2.75
C ALA A 248 6.65 -16.92 -1.82
N GLN A 249 6.71 -18.22 -2.14
CA GLN A 249 7.44 -19.22 -1.35
C GLN A 249 8.95 -19.09 -1.51
N GLU A 250 9.42 -18.78 -2.72
CA GLU A 250 10.84 -18.63 -3.04
C GLU A 250 11.37 -17.23 -2.66
N GLU A 251 10.51 -16.22 -2.45
CA GLU A 251 10.92 -14.86 -2.13
C GLU A 251 11.74 -14.79 -0.83
N THR A 252 12.88 -14.11 -0.94
CA THR A 252 13.85 -13.94 0.14
C THR A 252 13.76 -12.57 0.81
N ASN A 253 13.18 -11.58 0.13
CA ASN A 253 12.90 -10.28 0.70
C ASN A 253 11.63 -10.39 1.58
N PRO A 254 11.74 -10.20 2.91
CA PRO A 254 10.64 -10.44 3.82
C PRO A 254 9.46 -9.49 3.59
N LEU A 255 9.73 -8.24 3.18
CA LEU A 255 8.71 -7.25 2.86
C LEU A 255 7.88 -7.65 1.64
N LEU A 256 8.55 -8.00 0.54
CA LEU A 256 7.85 -8.43 -0.67
C LEU A 256 7.06 -9.73 -0.42
N LYS A 257 7.64 -10.68 0.30
CA LYS A 257 6.95 -11.92 0.65
C LYS A 257 5.68 -11.66 1.47
N ASP A 258 5.78 -10.82 2.50
CA ASP A 258 4.66 -10.44 3.36
C ASP A 258 3.54 -9.72 2.56
N SER A 259 3.92 -8.77 1.71
CA SER A 259 2.98 -8.08 0.81
C SER A 259 2.29 -9.04 -0.16
N MET A 260 3.04 -9.98 -0.77
CA MET A 260 2.46 -10.97 -1.69
C MET A 260 1.43 -11.86 -0.99
N LEU A 261 1.72 -12.32 0.23
CA LEU A 261 0.81 -13.18 1.00
C LEU A 261 -0.44 -12.43 1.44
N PHE A 262 -0.27 -11.20 1.94
CA PHE A 262 -1.40 -10.34 2.32
C PHE A 262 -2.31 -10.06 1.12
N ASN A 263 -1.73 -9.75 -0.03
CA ASN A 263 -2.50 -9.46 -1.23
C ASN A 263 -3.22 -10.68 -1.80
N LEU A 264 -2.62 -11.87 -1.65
CA LEU A 264 -3.27 -13.13 -1.99
C LEU A 264 -4.49 -13.38 -1.09
N ASP A 265 -4.35 -13.22 0.22
CA ASP A 265 -5.44 -13.34 1.20
C ASP A 265 -6.58 -12.36 0.90
N ARG A 266 -6.24 -11.07 0.76
CA ARG A 266 -7.17 -9.98 0.46
C ARG A 266 -8.03 -10.26 -0.77
N LEU A 267 -7.48 -10.90 -1.79
CA LEU A 267 -8.16 -11.17 -3.06
C LEU A 267 -8.59 -12.64 -3.24
N ALA A 268 -8.42 -13.50 -2.23
CA ALA A 268 -8.74 -14.93 -2.30
C ALA A 268 -10.23 -15.20 -2.59
N GLY A 269 -11.11 -14.25 -2.25
CA GLY A 269 -12.52 -14.25 -2.61
C GLY A 269 -12.78 -14.31 -4.12
N ASN A 270 -11.88 -13.78 -4.95
CA ASN A 270 -11.98 -13.77 -6.42
C ASN A 270 -11.47 -15.07 -7.08
N LEU A 271 -10.93 -15.99 -6.29
CA LEU A 271 -10.42 -17.27 -6.76
C LEU A 271 -11.49 -18.38 -6.72
N PRO A 272 -11.37 -19.40 -7.60
CA PRO A 272 -12.10 -20.66 -7.44
C PRO A 272 -11.84 -21.27 -6.06
N SER A 273 -12.83 -21.97 -5.49
CA SER A 273 -12.76 -22.50 -4.11
C SER A 273 -11.51 -23.34 -3.84
N ALA A 274 -11.13 -24.22 -4.76
CA ALA A 274 -9.95 -25.07 -4.61
C ALA A 274 -8.61 -24.29 -4.56
N LEU A 275 -8.55 -23.09 -5.16
CA LEU A 275 -7.38 -22.23 -5.07
C LEU A 275 -7.43 -21.33 -3.82
N ARG A 276 -8.64 -20.94 -3.39
CA ARG A 276 -8.84 -20.25 -2.12
C ARG A 276 -8.34 -21.08 -0.94
N ASP A 277 -8.74 -22.35 -0.85
CA ASP A 277 -8.28 -23.23 0.23
C ASP A 277 -6.74 -23.37 0.26
N LYS A 278 -6.08 -23.31 -0.90
CA LYS A 278 -4.62 -23.30 -1.01
C LYS A 278 -4.00 -21.97 -0.60
N ALA A 279 -4.65 -20.85 -0.93
CA ALA A 279 -4.22 -19.52 -0.51
C ALA A 279 -4.25 -19.41 1.02
N ASP A 280 -5.38 -19.80 1.63
CA ASP A 280 -5.58 -19.77 3.08
C ASP A 280 -4.49 -20.57 3.79
N ALA A 281 -4.23 -21.80 3.34
CA ALA A 281 -3.17 -22.65 3.89
C ALA A 281 -1.76 -22.06 3.72
N LEU A 282 -1.49 -21.36 2.61
CA LEU A 282 -0.20 -20.71 2.38
C LEU A 282 0.00 -19.50 3.31
N VAL A 283 -1.05 -18.68 3.48
CA VAL A 283 -1.04 -17.51 4.35
C VAL A 283 -0.88 -17.95 5.81
N GLU A 284 -1.65 -18.94 6.25
CA GLU A 284 -1.55 -19.51 7.61
C GLU A 284 -0.14 -20.05 7.92
N ALA A 285 0.52 -20.64 6.93
CA ALA A 285 1.87 -21.18 7.08
C ALA A 285 2.98 -20.11 7.16
N ASN A 286 2.70 -18.85 6.79
CA ASN A 286 3.71 -17.79 6.72
C ASN A 286 3.38 -16.57 7.59
N ALA A 287 2.12 -16.37 7.98
CA ALA A 287 1.72 -15.34 8.92
C ALA A 287 2.17 -15.74 10.34
N PRO A 288 2.58 -14.78 11.19
CA PRO A 288 2.83 -15.05 12.60
C PRO A 288 1.49 -15.30 13.31
N THR A 289 0.97 -16.53 13.22
CA THR A 289 -0.29 -16.95 13.86
C THR A 289 -0.11 -17.30 15.34
N LYS A 290 1.14 -17.42 15.80
CA LYS A 290 1.53 -17.76 17.16
C LYS A 290 2.83 -17.05 17.55
N PRO A 291 3.07 -16.83 18.85
CA PRO A 291 4.39 -16.43 19.34
C PRO A 291 5.49 -17.40 18.86
N PRO A 292 6.78 -17.01 18.87
CA PRO A 292 7.92 -17.79 18.37
C PRO A 292 8.28 -19.04 19.21
N TYR A 293 7.30 -19.89 19.50
CA TYR A 293 7.43 -21.05 20.37
C TYR A 293 8.52 -22.02 19.92
N GLU A 294 8.70 -22.25 18.61
CA GLU A 294 9.78 -23.13 18.12
C GLU A 294 11.16 -22.63 18.54
N LYS A 295 11.36 -21.30 18.60
CA LYS A 295 12.62 -20.68 19.00
C LYS A 295 12.77 -20.67 20.52
N TRP A 296 11.73 -20.20 21.23
CA TRP A 296 11.74 -20.04 22.69
C TRP A 296 11.86 -21.35 23.46
N PHE A 297 11.33 -22.44 22.91
CA PHE A 297 11.34 -23.76 23.57
C PHE A 297 12.22 -24.78 22.84
N SER A 298 13.14 -24.30 22.01
CA SER A 298 14.18 -25.13 21.39
C SER A 298 15.10 -25.75 22.45
N ASP A 299 15.75 -26.86 22.12
CA ASP A 299 16.74 -27.55 22.98
C ASP A 299 16.25 -27.94 24.39
N GLY A 300 14.92 -27.99 24.57
CA GLY A 300 14.30 -28.32 25.86
C GLY A 300 14.26 -27.15 26.84
N ASP A 301 14.52 -25.91 26.39
CA ASP A 301 14.24 -24.73 27.21
C ASP A 301 12.73 -24.68 27.51
N ASN A 302 12.43 -24.27 28.72
CA ASN A 302 11.07 -24.10 29.21
C ASN A 302 10.83 -22.73 29.82
N THR A 303 11.80 -21.82 29.73
CA THR A 303 11.75 -20.49 30.34
C THR A 303 11.67 -19.41 29.28
N VAL A 304 10.59 -18.63 29.32
CA VAL A 304 10.48 -17.39 28.54
C VAL A 304 10.95 -16.22 29.40
N LYS A 305 11.99 -15.52 28.96
CA LYS A 305 12.55 -14.36 29.65
C LYS A 305 12.08 -13.06 29.03
N VAL A 306 11.58 -12.17 29.88
CA VAL A 306 10.97 -10.90 29.49
C VAL A 306 11.80 -9.75 30.05
N ASP A 307 12.34 -8.90 29.18
CA ASP A 307 12.83 -7.59 29.57
C ASP A 307 11.64 -6.68 29.84
N PHE A 308 11.41 -6.31 31.10
CA PHE A 308 10.28 -5.48 31.50
C PHE A 308 10.73 -4.06 31.81
N SER A 309 10.72 -3.22 30.78
CA SER A 309 11.07 -1.81 30.84
C SER A 309 9.90 -0.97 31.32
N ASN A 310 10.15 -0.15 32.34
CA ASN A 310 9.10 0.65 32.97
C ASN A 310 9.44 2.15 32.95
N GLY A 311 8.42 3.00 32.79
CA GLY A 311 8.53 4.43 32.99
C GLY A 311 9.08 4.80 34.37
N MET A 312 9.68 5.98 34.49
CA MET A 312 10.12 6.52 35.77
C MET A 312 9.01 7.37 36.40
N GLY A 313 8.69 7.11 37.66
CA GLY A 313 7.67 7.83 38.42
C GLY A 313 6.27 7.20 38.36
N GLU A 314 5.33 7.82 39.06
CA GLU A 314 3.88 7.53 39.03
C GLU A 314 3.42 6.12 39.45
N GLY A 315 4.33 5.25 39.89
CA GLY A 315 4.00 3.92 40.41
C GLY A 315 4.00 2.81 39.36
N PHE A 316 4.40 3.07 38.10
CA PHE A 316 4.41 2.04 37.05
C PHE A 316 5.16 0.77 37.48
N VAL A 317 6.38 0.90 38.00
CA VAL A 317 7.18 -0.25 38.45
C VAL A 317 6.52 -0.94 39.62
N GLU A 318 6.15 -0.18 40.65
CA GLU A 318 5.61 -0.71 41.90
C GLU A 318 4.25 -1.40 41.69
N ASP A 319 3.37 -0.82 40.88
CA ASP A 319 2.05 -1.36 40.58
C ASP A 319 2.15 -2.61 39.69
N ASN A 320 3.05 -2.63 38.70
CA ASN A 320 3.33 -3.83 37.90
C ASN A 320 3.87 -4.98 38.79
N ILE A 321 4.90 -4.72 39.62
CA ILE A 321 5.45 -5.74 40.54
C ILE A 321 4.34 -6.30 41.43
N LYS A 322 3.58 -5.41 42.08
CA LYS A 322 2.51 -5.79 43.01
C LYS A 322 1.41 -6.60 42.33
N PHE A 323 1.06 -6.26 41.09
CA PHE A 323 0.09 -7.01 40.31
C PHE A 323 0.58 -8.45 40.05
N PHE A 324 1.80 -8.62 39.54
CA PHE A 324 2.32 -9.95 39.21
C PHE A 324 2.60 -10.81 40.45
N GLU A 325 3.08 -10.22 41.55
CA GLU A 325 3.15 -10.92 42.85
C GLU A 325 1.76 -11.40 43.29
N GLY A 326 0.73 -10.57 43.12
CA GLY A 326 -0.67 -10.93 43.38
C GLY A 326 -1.21 -12.05 42.47
N ARG A 327 -0.60 -12.26 41.29
CA ARG A 327 -0.90 -13.34 40.34
C ARG A 327 -0.03 -14.59 40.53
N GLY A 328 0.74 -14.65 41.61
CA GLY A 328 1.55 -15.81 41.99
C GLY A 328 2.95 -15.84 41.37
N PHE A 329 3.45 -14.72 40.87
CA PHE A 329 4.87 -14.60 40.53
C PHE A 329 5.70 -14.42 41.82
N GLU A 330 6.81 -15.15 41.91
CA GLU A 330 7.72 -15.11 43.06
C GLU A 330 9.07 -14.50 42.69
N LYS A 331 9.68 -13.74 43.61
CA LYS A 331 11.00 -13.17 43.39
C LYS A 331 12.09 -14.25 43.37
N VAL A 332 12.78 -14.39 42.26
CA VAL A 332 13.90 -15.33 42.07
C VAL A 332 15.26 -14.66 41.92
N GLY A 333 15.29 -13.33 41.77
CA GLY A 333 16.52 -12.55 41.61
C GLY A 333 16.32 -11.05 41.70
N GLY A 334 17.36 -10.29 41.34
CA GLY A 334 17.34 -8.82 41.31
C GLY A 334 17.28 -8.15 42.69
N THR A 335 16.88 -6.89 42.72
CA THR A 335 16.70 -6.09 43.95
C THR A 335 15.22 -5.98 44.32
N ASP A 336 14.88 -5.50 45.51
CA ASP A 336 13.47 -5.32 45.88
C ASP A 336 12.76 -4.26 45.03
N LYS A 337 13.51 -3.29 44.49
CA LYS A 337 12.97 -2.23 43.64
C LYS A 337 12.93 -2.61 42.16
N MET A 338 13.73 -3.60 41.77
CA MET A 338 13.89 -4.10 40.40
C MET A 338 14.11 -5.61 40.50
N PRO A 339 13.05 -6.37 40.82
CA PRO A 339 13.14 -7.81 41.01
C PRO A 339 13.20 -8.53 39.67
N VAL A 340 13.69 -9.77 39.71
CA VAL A 340 13.34 -10.76 38.70
C VAL A 340 12.23 -11.61 39.31
N LEU A 341 11.05 -11.56 38.72
CA LEU A 341 9.88 -12.34 39.15
C LEU A 341 9.70 -13.54 38.24
N ARG A 342 9.39 -14.72 38.80
CA ARG A 342 9.13 -15.95 38.04
C ARG A 342 7.78 -16.54 38.43
N LYS A 343 7.04 -17.04 37.45
CA LYS A 343 5.90 -17.95 37.67
C LYS A 343 6.07 -19.21 36.83
N THR A 344 5.78 -20.35 37.44
CA THR A 344 5.76 -21.65 36.77
C THR A 344 4.32 -22.03 36.46
N TYR A 345 4.04 -22.27 35.19
CA TYR A 345 2.78 -22.79 34.67
C TYR A 345 2.95 -24.28 34.40
N MET A 346 1.91 -25.06 34.70
CA MET A 346 1.88 -26.50 34.44
C MET A 346 0.64 -26.81 33.60
N GLU A 347 0.81 -26.75 32.28
CA GLU A 347 -0.28 -26.90 31.31
C GLU A 347 -0.01 -28.09 30.40
N ASN A 348 -1.03 -28.92 30.17
CA ASN A 348 -0.90 -30.13 29.34
C ASN A 348 0.27 -31.07 29.71
N GLY A 349 0.69 -31.05 30.99
CA GLY A 349 1.82 -31.83 31.49
C GLY A 349 3.20 -31.26 31.13
N VAL A 350 3.25 -30.04 30.59
CA VAL A 350 4.47 -29.31 30.26
C VAL A 350 4.66 -28.17 31.26
N GLU A 351 5.86 -28.12 31.86
CA GLU A 351 6.27 -26.99 32.69
C GLU A 351 6.69 -25.83 31.78
N THR A 352 6.17 -24.63 32.01
CA THR A 352 6.63 -23.39 31.36
C THR A 352 6.89 -22.33 32.43
N ASN A 353 8.09 -21.76 32.44
CA ASN A 353 8.50 -20.69 33.34
C ASN A 353 8.43 -19.34 32.62
N ILE A 354 7.82 -18.33 33.23
CA ILE A 354 7.85 -16.96 32.73
C ILE A 354 8.66 -16.12 33.72
N GLU A 355 9.73 -15.48 33.24
CA GLU A 355 10.59 -14.60 34.03
C GLU A 355 10.48 -13.14 33.61
N LEU A 356 10.08 -12.27 34.53
CA LEU A 356 9.96 -10.84 34.33
C LEU A 356 11.17 -10.13 34.95
N HIS A 357 12.04 -9.59 34.10
CA HIS A 357 13.24 -8.85 34.52
C HIS A 357 12.94 -7.36 34.55
N PHE A 358 12.56 -6.84 35.73
CA PHE A 358 12.17 -5.45 35.87
C PHE A 358 13.35 -4.49 35.78
N ARG A 359 13.19 -3.45 34.98
CA ARG A 359 14.09 -2.30 34.93
C ARG A 359 13.34 -1.00 34.71
N HIS A 360 13.95 0.11 35.11
CA HIS A 360 13.56 1.41 34.57
C HIS A 360 14.04 1.54 33.13
N ASN A 361 13.25 2.24 32.32
CA ASN A 361 13.61 2.53 30.94
C ASN A 361 14.87 3.39 30.84
N ARG A 362 15.21 4.22 31.86
CA ARG A 362 16.42 5.09 31.90
C ARG A 362 16.80 5.65 30.52
N THR A 363 15.79 6.12 29.78
CA THR A 363 15.84 6.70 28.42
C THR A 363 15.90 5.76 27.20
N ASP A 364 15.66 4.45 27.36
CA ASP A 364 15.55 3.51 26.25
C ASP A 364 14.59 2.34 26.53
N MET A 365 13.54 2.24 25.72
CA MET A 365 12.56 1.15 25.75
C MET A 365 13.05 -0.14 25.10
N PHE A 366 13.94 -0.07 24.11
CA PHE A 366 14.20 -1.14 23.14
C PHE A 366 15.63 -1.69 23.14
N ASN A 367 16.55 -1.12 23.92
CA ASN A 367 17.96 -1.54 23.96
C ASN A 367 18.23 -3.02 24.28
N LYS A 368 17.24 -3.77 24.75
CA LYS A 368 17.33 -5.20 25.10
C LYS A 368 16.67 -6.13 24.10
N VAL A 369 16.01 -5.60 23.06
CA VAL A 369 15.22 -6.40 22.10
C VAL A 369 16.09 -7.47 21.42
N ASP A 370 17.28 -7.12 20.93
CA ASP A 370 18.16 -8.07 20.23
C ASP A 370 19.12 -8.82 21.16
N GLU A 371 19.01 -8.67 22.48
CA GLU A 371 19.82 -9.50 23.39
C GLU A 371 19.32 -10.95 23.35
N GLU A 372 20.24 -11.90 23.16
CA GLU A 372 19.92 -13.33 23.08
C GLU A 372 19.23 -13.84 24.36
N ASP A 373 19.54 -13.23 25.51
CA ASP A 373 19.02 -13.62 26.83
C ASP A 373 17.51 -13.36 27.02
N PHE A 374 16.85 -12.59 26.16
CA PHE A 374 15.44 -12.22 26.31
C PHE A 374 14.59 -12.64 25.13
N ASP A 375 13.51 -13.36 25.36
CA ASP A 375 12.54 -13.73 24.32
C ASP A 375 11.58 -12.60 24.00
N MET A 376 11.36 -11.71 24.97
CA MET A 376 10.39 -10.63 24.88
C MET A 376 10.93 -9.32 25.45
N ALA A 377 10.44 -8.21 24.89
CA ALA A 377 10.58 -6.88 25.47
C ALA A 377 9.19 -6.29 25.73
N ILE A 378 8.90 -5.94 26.97
CA ILE A 378 7.65 -5.28 27.37
C ILE A 378 7.97 -3.88 27.88
N TYR A 379 7.23 -2.89 27.39
CA TYR A 379 7.27 -1.53 27.91
C TYR A 379 5.94 -1.13 28.55
N SER A 380 6.00 -0.59 29.77
CA SER A 380 4.87 0.06 30.45
C SER A 380 5.24 1.47 30.91
N GLY A 381 4.53 2.48 30.42
CA GLY A 381 4.70 3.86 30.84
C GLY A 381 4.23 4.89 29.81
N HIS A 382 4.50 6.16 30.09
CA HIS A 382 4.11 7.26 29.20
C HIS A 382 4.82 7.17 27.84
N SER A 383 4.04 7.22 26.77
CA SER A 383 4.57 7.44 25.42
C SER A 383 5.01 8.88 25.20
N SER A 384 4.51 9.82 26.02
CA SER A 384 4.63 11.27 25.83
C SER A 384 4.24 11.70 24.41
N TRP A 385 3.06 11.26 23.96
CA TRP A 385 2.58 11.47 22.59
C TRP A 385 3.50 10.88 21.53
N GLY A 386 4.13 9.72 21.80
CA GLY A 386 5.05 9.03 20.88
C GLY A 386 6.53 9.44 21.00
N ARG A 387 6.83 10.60 21.58
CA ARG A 387 8.20 11.13 21.75
C ARG A 387 9.17 10.13 22.37
N ASN A 388 8.72 9.37 23.36
CA ASN A 388 9.59 8.44 24.07
C ASN A 388 9.92 7.20 23.23
N VAL A 389 9.00 6.77 22.36
CA VAL A 389 9.23 5.67 21.41
C VAL A 389 10.29 6.10 20.41
N ARG A 390 10.07 7.22 19.71
CA ARG A 390 11.03 7.78 18.74
C ARG A 390 12.43 7.98 19.34
N LYS A 391 12.53 8.64 20.50
CA LYS A 391 13.83 8.85 21.18
C LYS A 391 14.54 7.55 21.56
N SER A 392 13.79 6.48 21.83
CA SER A 392 14.37 5.16 22.09
C SER A 392 14.87 4.54 20.78
N LEU A 393 14.06 4.58 19.71
CA LEU A 393 14.41 4.03 18.40
C LEU A 393 15.59 4.76 17.73
N GLU A 394 15.75 6.08 17.91
CA GLU A 394 16.88 6.88 17.41
C GLU A 394 18.24 6.43 17.98
N ARG A 395 18.23 5.73 19.12
CA ARG A 395 19.45 5.22 19.77
C ARG A 395 19.81 3.82 19.30
N ILE A 396 18.88 3.14 18.64
CA ILE A 396 19.09 1.82 18.05
C ILE A 396 19.61 2.04 16.62
N SER A 397 20.89 1.74 16.41
CA SER A 397 21.50 1.87 15.08
C SER A 397 20.83 0.93 14.07
N GLN A 398 20.63 -0.33 14.46
CA GLN A 398 19.91 -1.36 13.71
C GLN A 398 19.54 -2.48 14.68
N GLY A 399 18.31 -2.97 14.58
CA GLY A 399 17.88 -4.20 15.22
C GLY A 399 17.26 -5.15 14.21
N ASP A 400 17.04 -6.40 14.60
CA ASP A 400 16.38 -7.40 13.75
C ASP A 400 15.05 -7.82 14.38
N GLY A 401 15.09 -8.15 15.69
CA GLY A 401 13.94 -8.61 16.44
C GLY A 401 13.53 -10.04 16.11
N ASP A 402 14.37 -10.82 15.41
CA ASP A 402 14.03 -12.18 14.99
C ASP A 402 13.69 -13.08 16.18
N GLY A 403 12.50 -13.68 16.10
CA GLY A 403 11.93 -14.52 17.13
C GLY A 403 11.71 -13.81 18.47
N LYS A 404 11.56 -12.48 18.46
CA LYS A 404 11.20 -11.68 19.63
C LYS A 404 9.74 -11.24 19.57
N VAL A 405 9.13 -11.10 20.74
CA VAL A 405 7.86 -10.36 20.89
C VAL A 405 8.13 -9.03 21.56
N ILE A 406 7.67 -7.94 20.94
CA ILE A 406 7.71 -6.60 21.52
C ILE A 406 6.28 -6.19 21.89
N MET A 407 6.03 -5.96 23.18
CA MET A 407 4.75 -5.46 23.67
C MET A 407 4.92 -4.06 24.23
N THR A 408 4.15 -3.08 23.73
CA THR A 408 4.21 -1.70 24.20
C THR A 408 2.86 -1.23 24.72
N ASN A 409 2.82 -0.87 25.99
CA ASN A 409 1.63 -0.35 26.66
C ASN A 409 1.74 1.17 26.67
N LEU A 410 1.04 1.82 25.74
CA LEU A 410 1.23 3.23 25.39
C LEU A 410 -0.09 3.99 25.38
N CYS A 411 0.00 5.32 25.48
CA CYS A 411 -1.17 6.17 25.28
C CYS A 411 -1.63 6.20 23.80
N VAL A 412 -0.72 5.91 22.85
CA VAL A 412 -0.88 6.11 21.40
C VAL A 412 -0.05 5.10 20.59
N GLY A 413 -0.21 3.80 20.87
CA GLY A 413 0.68 2.75 20.33
C GLY A 413 0.57 2.55 18.80
N LYS A 414 -0.65 2.57 18.28
CA LYS A 414 -0.96 2.34 16.86
C LYS A 414 -0.14 3.21 15.91
N GLY A 415 -0.04 4.51 16.21
CA GLY A 415 0.68 5.47 15.38
C GLY A 415 2.22 5.36 15.45
N GLU A 416 2.77 4.47 16.28
CA GLU A 416 4.21 4.22 16.38
C GLU A 416 4.62 2.88 15.76
N LEU A 417 3.66 2.09 15.27
CA LEU A 417 3.88 0.72 14.79
C LEU A 417 4.87 0.68 13.62
N GLN A 418 4.75 1.60 12.65
CA GLN A 418 5.66 1.67 11.50
C GLN A 418 7.11 1.89 11.92
N GLN A 419 7.38 2.89 12.77
CA GLN A 419 8.75 3.19 13.21
C GLN A 419 9.37 2.03 14.00
N MET A 420 8.57 1.30 14.79
CA MET A 420 9.05 0.09 15.45
C MET A 420 9.37 -1.00 14.42
N LYS A 421 8.50 -1.21 13.41
CA LYS A 421 8.69 -2.19 12.33
C LYS A 421 9.92 -1.89 11.49
N ASP A 422 10.20 -0.63 11.19
CA ASP A 422 11.42 -0.21 10.47
C ASP A 422 12.71 -0.58 11.22
N LYS A 423 12.67 -0.55 12.57
CA LYS A 423 13.82 -0.88 13.43
C LYS A 423 13.94 -2.35 13.78
N PHE A 424 12.82 -3.07 13.88
CA PHE A 424 12.75 -4.48 14.25
C PHE A 424 11.84 -5.23 13.27
N PRO A 425 12.28 -5.42 12.02
CA PRO A 425 11.44 -5.95 10.95
C PRO A 425 10.95 -7.38 11.21
N ASN A 426 11.69 -8.18 11.99
CA ASN A 426 11.34 -9.58 12.28
C ASN A 426 10.70 -9.78 13.66
N ALA A 427 10.53 -8.71 14.46
CA ALA A 427 9.80 -8.80 15.72
C ALA A 427 8.29 -8.92 15.49
N GLN A 428 7.65 -9.74 16.33
CA GLN A 428 6.20 -9.81 16.44
C GLN A 428 5.74 -8.75 17.45
N MET A 429 4.93 -7.78 17.00
CA MET A 429 4.61 -6.58 17.78
C MET A 429 3.17 -6.58 18.28
N ILE A 430 3.02 -6.30 19.57
CA ILE A 430 1.74 -6.02 20.24
C ILE A 430 1.80 -4.58 20.76
N THR A 431 0.78 -3.78 20.49
CA THR A 431 0.72 -2.40 20.97
C THR A 431 -0.72 -1.96 21.20
N THR A 432 -0.91 -0.81 21.85
CA THR A 432 -2.23 -0.27 22.08
C THR A 432 -2.80 0.42 20.84
N PHE A 433 -4.10 0.29 20.61
CA PHE A 433 -4.83 1.03 19.59
C PHE A 433 -4.94 2.50 19.98
N ASN A 434 -5.46 2.74 21.19
CA ASN A 434 -5.66 4.04 21.83
C ASN A 434 -4.91 4.07 23.18
N SER A 435 -5.32 4.97 24.09
CA SER A 435 -4.74 5.00 25.43
C SER A 435 -5.14 3.79 26.25
N GLU A 436 -4.13 3.16 26.85
CA GLU A 436 -4.37 2.24 27.96
C GLU A 436 -5.07 2.96 29.11
N TYR A 437 -6.06 2.30 29.70
CA TYR A 437 -6.66 2.76 30.95
C TYR A 437 -5.84 2.29 32.15
N PHE A 438 -5.50 3.23 33.02
CA PHE A 438 -4.66 3.01 34.19
C PHE A 438 -5.27 3.64 35.45
N ARG A 439 -5.24 2.91 36.57
CA ARG A 439 -5.57 3.44 37.90
C ARG A 439 -4.34 3.38 38.80
N GLN A 440 -3.78 4.55 39.12
CA GLN A 440 -2.63 4.65 40.02
C GLN A 440 -2.90 3.98 41.37
N GLY A 441 -1.96 3.13 41.82
CA GLY A 441 -2.12 2.32 43.03
C GLY A 441 -3.06 1.13 42.85
N GLY A 442 -3.41 0.79 41.61
CA GLY A 442 -4.39 -0.22 41.23
C GLY A 442 -3.93 -1.04 40.02
N THR A 443 -4.87 -1.38 39.14
CA THR A 443 -4.63 -2.19 37.94
C THR A 443 -4.56 -1.32 36.68
N ALA A 444 -3.83 -1.81 35.69
CA ALA A 444 -3.75 -1.29 34.35
C ALA A 444 -4.45 -2.26 33.37
N GLU A 445 -4.89 -1.79 32.22
CA GLU A 445 -5.45 -2.66 31.16
C GLU A 445 -4.47 -3.74 30.72
N SER A 446 -3.21 -3.34 30.51
CA SER A 446 -2.12 -4.23 30.11
C SER A 446 -1.85 -5.34 31.11
N HIS A 447 -2.21 -5.18 32.38
CA HIS A 447 -2.10 -6.25 33.38
C HIS A 447 -2.92 -7.48 33.01
N PHE A 448 -4.14 -7.28 32.51
CA PHE A 448 -5.02 -8.38 32.11
C PHE A 448 -4.56 -8.99 30.80
N VAL A 449 -4.14 -8.15 29.85
CA VAL A 449 -3.61 -8.60 28.56
C VAL A 449 -2.34 -9.43 28.75
N MET A 450 -1.41 -8.99 29.59
CA MET A 450 -0.17 -9.72 29.88
C MET A 450 -0.44 -11.05 30.60
N ASP A 451 -1.39 -11.10 31.54
CA ASP A 451 -1.73 -12.34 32.24
C ASP A 451 -2.31 -13.40 31.27
N GLU A 452 -3.24 -13.01 30.40
CA GLU A 452 -3.77 -13.88 29.34
C GLU A 452 -2.70 -14.23 28.30
N PHE A 453 -1.79 -13.30 27.98
CA PHE A 453 -0.66 -13.56 27.09
C PHE A 453 0.26 -14.65 27.65
N PHE A 454 0.64 -14.55 28.92
CA PHE A 454 1.50 -15.53 29.58
C PHE A 454 0.84 -16.89 29.75
N GLN A 455 -0.46 -16.92 30.07
CA GLN A 455 -1.24 -18.16 30.07
C GLN A 455 -1.30 -18.79 28.67
N GLY A 456 -1.55 -17.97 27.64
CA GLY A 456 -1.54 -18.39 26.25
C GLY A 456 -0.22 -19.00 25.81
N ILE A 457 0.91 -18.40 26.22
CA ILE A 457 2.25 -18.96 26.01
C ILE A 457 2.35 -20.35 26.66
N ALA A 458 1.98 -20.48 27.93
CA ALA A 458 2.05 -21.75 28.65
C ALA A 458 1.24 -22.87 27.97
N GLU A 459 0.08 -22.52 27.42
CA GLU A 459 -0.80 -23.45 26.70
C GLU A 459 -0.46 -23.62 25.21
N ARG A 460 0.50 -22.85 24.68
CA ARG A 460 0.87 -22.78 23.26
C ARG A 460 -0.28 -22.35 22.34
N ARG A 461 -1.11 -21.41 22.80
CA ARG A 461 -2.23 -20.84 22.02
C ARG A 461 -1.73 -19.93 20.89
N GLY A 462 -2.55 -19.77 19.86
CA GLY A 462 -2.33 -18.80 18.78
C GLY A 462 -2.68 -17.37 19.20
N TYR A 463 -2.27 -16.40 18.41
CA TYR A 463 -2.56 -14.98 18.67
C TYR A 463 -4.05 -14.64 18.68
N GLU A 464 -4.85 -15.29 17.83
CA GLU A 464 -6.30 -15.08 17.79
C GLU A 464 -6.95 -15.46 19.12
N ASP A 465 -6.69 -16.68 19.61
CA ASP A 465 -7.19 -17.15 20.90
C ASP A 465 -6.71 -16.23 22.03
N ILE A 466 -5.43 -15.85 22.02
CA ILE A 466 -4.86 -14.96 23.04
C ILE A 466 -5.54 -13.59 23.02
N ALA A 467 -5.75 -13.00 21.85
CA ALA A 467 -6.39 -11.71 21.68
C ALA A 467 -7.85 -11.74 22.16
N GLU A 468 -8.59 -12.81 21.85
CA GLU A 468 -9.96 -12.99 22.31
C GLU A 468 -10.05 -13.12 23.84
N ASN A 469 -9.18 -13.93 24.44
CA ASN A 469 -9.14 -14.08 25.90
C ASN A 469 -8.74 -12.76 26.58
N ALA A 470 -7.75 -12.05 26.04
CA ALA A 470 -7.35 -10.74 26.54
C ALA A 470 -8.51 -9.72 26.47
N ARG A 471 -9.27 -9.73 25.37
CA ARG A 471 -10.47 -8.89 25.18
C ARG A 471 -11.57 -9.23 26.20
N GLU A 472 -11.81 -10.52 26.48
CA GLU A 472 -12.82 -10.96 27.45
C GLU A 472 -12.42 -10.67 28.90
N ALA A 473 -11.14 -10.84 29.23
CA ALA A 473 -10.60 -10.61 30.57
C ALA A 473 -10.49 -9.12 30.92
N ASN A 474 -10.41 -8.25 29.90
CA ASN A 474 -10.23 -6.81 30.07
C ASN A 474 -11.52 -6.15 30.62
N PRO A 475 -11.48 -5.58 31.84
CA PRO A 475 -12.66 -4.96 32.45
C PRO A 475 -13.07 -3.65 31.80
N TRP A 476 -12.25 -3.08 30.90
CA TRP A 476 -12.51 -1.84 30.18
C TRP A 476 -13.00 -2.05 28.73
N SER A 477 -13.13 -3.30 28.28
CA SER A 477 -13.61 -3.61 26.91
C SER A 477 -15.01 -3.04 26.62
N TYR A 478 -15.86 -2.91 27.64
CA TYR A 478 -17.17 -2.28 27.47
C TYR A 478 -17.06 -0.76 27.28
N GLU A 479 -16.20 -0.11 28.06
CA GLU A 479 -15.92 1.32 27.96
C GLU A 479 -15.31 1.68 26.62
N HIS A 480 -14.29 0.95 26.14
CA HIS A 480 -13.71 1.18 24.81
C HIS A 480 -14.76 1.05 23.70
N ARG A 481 -15.56 -0.02 23.71
CA ARG A 481 -16.63 -0.20 22.71
C ARG A 481 -17.68 0.91 22.76
N ARG A 482 -18.08 1.34 23.95
CA ARG A 482 -19.16 2.33 24.13
C ARG A 482 -18.69 3.75 23.80
N GLU A 483 -17.52 4.14 24.30
CA GLU A 483 -17.03 5.51 24.24
C GLU A 483 -16.17 5.77 23.01
N GLU A 484 -15.42 4.77 22.54
CA GLU A 484 -14.41 4.92 21.49
C GLU A 484 -14.75 4.14 20.22
N GLY A 485 -15.70 3.19 20.28
CA GLY A 485 -16.08 2.34 19.16
C GLY A 485 -15.14 1.14 18.93
N ILE A 486 -14.13 0.97 19.78
CA ILE A 486 -13.06 0.01 19.61
C ILE A 486 -13.41 -1.31 20.30
N ASP A 487 -13.32 -2.43 19.57
CA ASP A 487 -13.60 -3.76 20.13
C ASP A 487 -12.46 -4.30 21.02
N ASN A 488 -11.21 -4.05 20.63
CA ASN A 488 -10.03 -4.42 21.39
C ASN A 488 -8.99 -3.29 21.36
N ASN A 489 -8.56 -2.81 22.53
CA ASN A 489 -7.56 -1.74 22.62
C ASN A 489 -6.13 -2.26 22.39
N PHE A 490 -5.91 -3.56 22.24
CA PHE A 490 -4.60 -4.12 21.91
C PHE A 490 -4.60 -4.68 20.49
N ILE A 491 -3.60 -4.29 19.71
CA ILE A 491 -3.35 -4.75 18.35
C ILE A 491 -2.33 -5.88 18.42
N PHE A 492 -2.77 -7.09 18.12
CA PHE A 492 -1.96 -8.29 18.01
C PHE A 492 -1.46 -8.50 16.57
N PRO A 493 -0.48 -9.40 16.34
CA PRO A 493 -0.08 -9.80 15.00
C PRO A 493 -1.23 -10.34 14.13
N SER A 494 -2.26 -10.94 14.75
CA SER A 494 -3.47 -11.43 14.07
C SER A 494 -4.43 -10.32 13.62
N ASP A 495 -4.28 -9.07 14.09
CA ASP A 495 -5.15 -7.95 13.70
C ASP A 495 -4.74 -7.35 12.35
N VAL A 496 -4.65 -8.21 11.31
CA VAL A 496 -4.04 -7.89 10.01
C VAL A 496 -4.64 -6.63 9.39
N LYS A 497 -5.97 -6.48 9.39
CA LYS A 497 -6.64 -5.30 8.82
C LYS A 497 -6.18 -4.00 9.49
N THR A 498 -6.21 -3.95 10.82
CA THR A 498 -5.80 -2.76 11.59
C THR A 498 -4.33 -2.43 11.34
N ARG A 499 -3.46 -3.45 11.32
CA ARG A 499 -2.03 -3.27 11.06
C ARG A 499 -1.79 -2.69 9.67
N ARG A 500 -2.46 -3.21 8.64
CA ARG A 500 -2.31 -2.75 7.26
C ARG A 500 -2.84 -1.33 7.03
N GLN A 501 -3.75 -0.84 7.87
CA GLN A 501 -4.19 0.56 7.82
C GLN A 501 -3.16 1.55 8.39
N VAL A 502 -2.14 1.08 9.11
CA VAL A 502 -1.20 1.95 9.83
C VAL A 502 0.26 1.67 9.52
N LEU A 503 0.53 0.59 8.78
CA LEU A 503 1.82 0.32 8.18
C LEU A 503 1.87 0.90 6.78
N ASP A 504 3.07 1.30 6.37
CA ASP A 504 3.50 1.80 5.07
C ASP A 504 4.89 1.22 4.88
N ALA A 505 4.92 -0.03 4.42
CA ALA A 505 6.09 -0.87 4.54
C ALA A 505 7.13 -0.61 3.43
N ASP A 506 6.72 0.02 2.33
CA ASP A 506 7.59 0.47 1.24
C ASP A 506 7.94 1.97 1.27
N HIS A 507 7.37 2.69 2.24
CA HIS A 507 7.63 4.10 2.56
C HIS A 507 7.18 5.07 1.47
N ASP A 508 6.17 4.75 0.66
CA ASP A 508 5.62 5.65 -0.35
C ASP A 508 4.55 6.63 0.20
N GLY A 509 4.18 6.45 1.48
CA GLY A 509 3.20 7.27 2.20
C GLY A 509 1.77 6.79 2.08
N GLN A 510 1.51 5.71 1.36
CA GLN A 510 0.26 4.99 1.30
C GLN A 510 0.27 3.88 2.35
N ALA A 511 -0.90 3.60 2.95
CA ALA A 511 -1.00 2.48 3.87
C ALA A 511 -1.05 1.15 3.12
N ASP A 512 -0.39 0.12 3.65
CA ASP A 512 -0.34 -1.24 3.08
C ASP A 512 -1.74 -1.83 2.73
N VAL A 513 -2.80 -1.36 3.39
CA VAL A 513 -4.19 -1.79 3.12
C VAL A 513 -4.64 -1.41 1.71
N PHE A 514 -4.05 -0.39 1.10
CA PHE A 514 -4.28 0.02 -0.27
C PHE A 514 -3.31 -0.70 -1.21
N ASP A 515 -2.04 -0.84 -0.83
CA ASP A 515 -0.96 -1.35 -1.67
C ASP A 515 -1.20 -2.78 -2.19
N ARG A 516 -1.01 -2.94 -3.49
CA ARG A 516 -0.85 -4.19 -4.24
C ARG A 516 0.59 -4.39 -4.70
N MET A 517 1.40 -3.34 -4.72
CA MET A 517 2.80 -3.33 -5.12
C MET A 517 3.66 -2.87 -3.94
N VAL A 518 4.87 -3.41 -3.83
CA VAL A 518 5.93 -2.84 -2.98
C VAL A 518 6.87 -2.03 -3.87
N ASN A 519 7.02 -0.74 -3.58
CA ASN A 519 7.87 0.18 -4.33
C ASN A 519 9.26 0.30 -3.69
N PHE A 520 10.24 -0.34 -4.32
CA PHE A 520 11.65 -0.27 -3.96
C PHE A 520 12.41 0.85 -4.68
N ASN A 521 11.72 1.70 -5.45
CA ASN A 521 12.32 2.75 -6.28
C ASN A 521 11.81 4.15 -5.91
N SER A 522 11.59 4.38 -4.61
CA SER A 522 11.20 5.68 -4.08
C SER A 522 12.35 6.70 -4.08
N PHE A 523 12.00 7.98 -4.06
CA PHE A 523 12.86 9.13 -4.19
C PHE A 523 12.56 10.10 -3.04
N ASP A 524 13.56 10.32 -2.20
CA ASP A 524 13.46 11.24 -1.07
C ASP A 524 13.63 12.69 -1.52
N VAL A 525 12.56 13.48 -1.39
CA VAL A 525 12.57 14.91 -1.68
C VAL A 525 13.23 15.64 -0.52
N GLN A 526 14.37 16.28 -0.80
CA GLN A 526 15.10 17.06 0.18
C GLN A 526 14.20 18.10 0.85
N THR A 527 14.25 18.12 2.18
CA THR A 527 13.42 19.04 2.96
C THR A 527 13.89 20.49 2.76
N ASP A 528 12.96 21.38 2.38
CA ASP A 528 13.23 22.82 2.24
C ASP A 528 12.43 23.63 3.26
N THR A 529 13.13 23.93 4.35
CA THR A 529 12.55 24.65 5.49
C THR A 529 12.32 26.15 5.26
N ALA A 530 12.90 26.73 4.20
CA ALA A 530 12.69 28.14 3.88
C ALA A 530 11.42 28.36 3.07
N ARG A 531 10.92 27.31 2.40
CA ARG A 531 9.81 27.35 1.44
C ARG A 531 8.74 26.31 1.76
N GLU A 532 8.50 26.05 3.04
CA GLU A 532 7.61 24.98 3.54
C GLU A 532 6.25 25.02 2.83
N PHE A 533 5.59 26.17 2.78
CA PHE A 533 4.25 26.29 2.19
C PHE A 533 4.25 26.80 0.74
N GLU A 534 5.37 26.78 0.04
CA GLU A 534 5.42 27.07 -1.40
C GLU A 534 5.23 25.77 -2.20
N ALA A 535 4.36 25.78 -3.21
CA ALA A 535 4.21 24.65 -4.11
C ALA A 535 5.44 24.52 -5.03
N ILE A 536 6.24 23.45 -4.83
CA ILE A 536 7.47 23.16 -5.56
C ILE A 536 7.38 21.77 -6.18
N PRO A 537 7.28 21.65 -7.52
CA PRO A 537 7.31 20.35 -8.18
C PRO A 537 8.55 19.54 -7.81
N PRO A 538 8.41 18.28 -7.33
CA PRO A 538 9.53 17.49 -6.83
C PRO A 538 10.46 16.97 -7.95
N GLY A 539 10.09 17.18 -9.22
CA GLY A 539 10.87 16.72 -10.38
C GLY A 539 10.78 15.21 -10.64
N ARG A 540 9.91 14.53 -9.90
CA ARG A 540 9.53 13.11 -10.01
C ARG A 540 8.02 13.01 -9.88
N ASP A 541 7.46 11.92 -10.39
CA ASP A 541 6.03 11.67 -10.27
C ASP A 541 5.68 11.28 -8.83
N ALA A 542 4.42 11.51 -8.44
CA ALA A 542 3.91 11.27 -7.10
C ALA A 542 4.11 9.83 -6.59
N ASP A 543 3.98 8.81 -7.45
CA ASP A 543 4.21 7.39 -7.12
C ASP A 543 5.67 7.03 -6.86
N MET A 544 6.60 7.96 -7.04
CA MET A 544 8.02 7.72 -6.76
C MET A 544 8.48 8.41 -5.49
N LEU A 545 7.63 9.09 -4.74
CA LEU A 545 8.10 9.90 -3.62
C LEU A 545 8.12 9.07 -2.33
N VAL A 546 9.15 9.28 -1.49
CA VAL A 546 9.13 8.76 -0.12
C VAL A 546 8.08 9.53 0.68
N GLY A 547 7.11 8.83 1.24
CA GLY A 547 5.96 9.39 1.94
C GLY A 547 5.92 9.14 3.45
N THR A 548 7.02 8.72 4.06
CA THR A 548 7.12 8.58 5.54
C THR A 548 6.62 9.79 6.32
N LYS A 549 6.81 11.01 5.80
CA LYS A 549 6.34 12.26 6.42
C LYS A 549 4.82 12.44 6.35
N ILE A 550 4.16 12.10 5.22
CA ILE A 550 2.69 12.15 5.13
C ILE A 550 2.07 11.03 5.97
N HIS A 551 2.64 9.83 5.94
CA HIS A 551 2.21 8.73 6.79
C HIS A 551 2.21 9.14 8.26
N PHE A 552 3.34 9.69 8.73
CA PHE A 552 3.45 10.13 10.11
C PHE A 552 2.53 11.33 10.43
N ALA A 553 2.24 12.20 9.47
CA ALA A 553 1.25 13.27 9.62
C ALA A 553 -0.17 12.73 9.80
N ALA A 554 -0.58 11.72 9.04
CA ALA A 554 -1.86 11.05 9.20
C ALA A 554 -1.98 10.37 10.59
N GLN A 555 -0.95 9.62 11.00
CA GLN A 555 -0.92 8.99 12.33
C GLN A 555 -0.92 10.03 13.47
N SER A 556 -0.26 11.17 13.27
CA SER A 556 -0.28 12.29 14.21
C SER A 556 -1.66 12.94 14.31
N THR A 557 -2.36 13.11 13.19
CA THR A 557 -3.74 13.63 13.16
C THR A 557 -4.68 12.73 13.96
N ASN A 558 -4.61 11.41 13.73
CA ASN A 558 -5.36 10.43 14.51
C ASN A 558 -5.08 10.55 16.00
N ARG A 559 -3.80 10.59 16.35
CA ARG A 559 -3.30 10.71 17.73
C ARG A 559 -3.88 11.90 18.47
N VAL A 560 -3.78 13.10 17.88
CA VAL A 560 -4.23 14.32 18.58
C VAL A 560 -5.75 14.39 18.65
N SER A 561 -6.47 13.78 17.71
CA SER A 561 -7.93 13.80 17.65
C SER A 561 -8.60 13.03 18.80
N VAL A 562 -7.96 11.97 19.32
CA VAL A 562 -8.47 11.19 20.47
C VAL A 562 -8.64 12.05 21.74
N TYR A 563 -7.85 13.12 21.87
CA TYR A 563 -7.88 14.02 23.03
C TYR A 563 -8.56 15.36 22.73
N ASN A 564 -9.53 15.34 21.83
CA ASN A 564 -10.30 16.51 21.41
C ASN A 564 -11.79 16.29 21.72
N GLU A 565 -12.45 17.23 22.40
CA GLU A 565 -13.89 17.11 22.75
C GLU A 565 -14.78 16.89 21.51
N PHE A 566 -14.39 17.49 20.38
CA PHE A 566 -15.22 17.45 19.17
C PHE A 566 -14.90 16.26 18.28
N LEU A 567 -13.65 15.79 18.29
CA LEU A 567 -13.17 14.74 17.39
C LEU A 567 -13.08 13.36 18.04
N ASN A 568 -12.96 13.23 19.36
CA ASN A 568 -12.78 11.92 20.02
C ASN A 568 -13.87 10.89 19.65
N HIS A 569 -15.12 11.33 19.43
CA HIS A 569 -16.23 10.48 18.99
C HIS A 569 -16.60 10.64 17.50
N ARG A 570 -15.88 11.51 16.76
CA ARG A 570 -16.10 11.77 15.32
C ARG A 570 -14.96 11.29 14.43
N ASN A 571 -13.78 11.06 15.00
CA ASN A 571 -12.61 10.45 14.38
C ASN A 571 -12.46 8.99 14.86
N GLY A 572 -13.59 8.25 14.93
CA GLY A 572 -13.82 6.96 15.60
C GLY A 572 -12.60 6.06 15.83
N ASP A 573 -12.47 4.97 15.06
CA ASP A 573 -11.34 4.02 15.08
C ASP A 573 -10.03 4.65 14.54
N ALA A 574 -9.83 5.96 14.72
CA ALA A 574 -8.80 6.75 14.06
C ALA A 574 -8.88 6.55 12.53
N GLU A 575 -9.98 7.07 11.96
CA GLU A 575 -10.42 6.85 10.57
C GLU A 575 -9.41 7.33 9.51
N VAL A 576 -8.51 8.25 9.85
CA VAL A 576 -7.54 8.79 8.88
C VAL A 576 -6.56 7.69 8.48
N THR A 577 -6.57 7.31 7.22
CA THR A 577 -5.65 6.35 6.62
C THR A 577 -4.79 7.08 5.60
N PRO A 578 -3.44 6.96 5.65
CA PRO A 578 -2.57 7.67 4.72
C PRO A 578 -2.69 7.08 3.31
N GLY A 579 -2.79 7.94 2.30
CA GLY A 579 -3.01 7.59 0.90
C GLY A 579 -1.95 8.08 -0.06
N GLY A 580 -0.74 8.33 0.43
CA GLY A 580 0.39 8.75 -0.39
C GLY A 580 0.21 10.12 -1.06
N TYR A 581 0.90 10.29 -2.18
CA TYR A 581 0.91 11.53 -2.95
C TYR A 581 -0.03 11.49 -4.14
N HIS A 582 -0.64 12.63 -4.45
CA HIS A 582 -1.37 12.85 -5.70
C HIS A 582 -0.71 13.95 -6.54
N GLU A 583 -0.82 13.79 -7.85
CA GLU A 583 -0.51 14.88 -8.78
C GLU A 583 -1.59 15.96 -8.68
N PRO A 584 -1.20 17.25 -8.51
CA PRO A 584 -2.17 18.33 -8.42
C PRO A 584 -2.87 18.56 -9.76
N VAL A 585 -4.18 18.77 -9.73
CA VAL A 585 -4.91 19.24 -10.91
C VAL A 585 -4.66 20.73 -11.13
N GLU A 586 -4.86 21.21 -12.36
CA GLU A 586 -4.66 22.63 -12.69
C GLU A 586 -5.48 23.54 -11.77
N GLY A 587 -4.80 24.43 -11.03
CA GLY A 587 -5.40 25.38 -10.09
C GLY A 587 -5.64 24.85 -8.68
N GLU A 588 -5.26 23.60 -8.37
CA GLU A 588 -5.31 23.07 -7.00
C GLU A 588 -4.16 23.64 -6.16
N SER A 589 -4.51 24.39 -5.11
CA SER A 589 -3.57 24.91 -4.10
C SER A 589 -3.65 24.17 -2.76
N GLY A 590 -4.58 23.23 -2.60
CA GLY A 590 -4.73 22.47 -1.36
C GLY A 590 -3.53 21.57 -1.08
N LEU A 591 -3.21 21.43 0.21
CA LEU A 591 -2.09 20.60 0.66
C LEU A 591 -2.52 19.13 0.77
N PHE A 592 -3.68 18.88 1.38
CA PHE A 592 -4.25 17.54 1.52
C PHE A 592 -5.61 17.41 0.84
N ARG A 593 -5.94 16.18 0.43
CA ARG A 593 -7.31 15.75 0.16
C ARG A 593 -7.74 14.78 1.26
N PHE A 594 -8.97 14.95 1.74
CA PHE A 594 -9.61 14.05 2.70
C PHE A 594 -10.84 13.46 2.05
N GLU A 595 -10.77 12.18 1.68
CA GLU A 595 -11.83 11.48 0.96
C GLU A 595 -12.40 10.35 1.82
N ARG A 596 -13.69 10.42 2.13
CA ARG A 596 -14.35 9.39 2.94
C ARG A 596 -14.69 8.16 2.09
N GLU A 597 -14.21 7.00 2.53
CA GLU A 597 -14.46 5.69 1.91
C GLU A 597 -14.98 4.70 2.95
N GLY A 598 -16.29 4.62 3.11
CA GLY A 598 -16.89 3.85 4.21
C GLY A 598 -16.49 4.45 5.57
N ASP A 599 -15.84 3.64 6.40
CA ASP A 599 -15.44 4.00 7.77
C ASP A 599 -14.06 4.65 7.85
N ILE A 600 -13.33 4.75 6.72
CA ILE A 600 -12.03 5.40 6.65
C ILE A 600 -12.11 6.76 5.94
N VAL A 601 -11.14 7.62 6.25
CA VAL A 601 -10.87 8.87 5.54
C VAL A 601 -9.48 8.73 4.93
N ASN A 602 -9.42 8.58 3.62
CA ASN A 602 -8.17 8.58 2.88
C ASN A 602 -7.59 10.00 2.89
N MET A 603 -6.35 10.15 3.40
CA MET A 603 -5.59 11.39 3.43
C MET A 603 -4.43 11.31 2.43
N SER A 604 -4.58 11.96 1.29
CA SER A 604 -3.51 12.10 0.29
C SER A 604 -2.96 13.53 0.25
N MET A 605 -1.73 13.68 -0.21
CA MET A 605 -1.01 14.95 -0.22
C MET A 605 -0.60 15.37 -1.63
N ASN A 606 -0.74 16.65 -1.92
CA ASN A 606 -0.25 17.24 -3.15
C ASN A 606 1.28 17.09 -3.24
N ALA A 607 1.76 16.43 -4.30
CA ALA A 607 3.18 16.12 -4.51
C ALA A 607 4.09 17.37 -4.53
N ASN A 608 3.56 18.55 -4.88
CA ASN A 608 4.30 19.81 -4.86
C ASN A 608 4.72 20.27 -3.46
N TYR A 609 4.25 19.62 -2.40
CA TYR A 609 4.61 19.95 -1.02
C TYR A 609 5.52 18.89 -0.38
N ALA A 610 6.00 17.89 -1.13
CA ALA A 610 6.80 16.79 -0.60
C ALA A 610 8.12 17.24 0.08
N HIS A 611 8.61 18.45 -0.23
CA HIS A 611 9.78 19.08 0.43
C HIS A 611 9.48 19.62 1.82
N MET A 612 8.23 19.66 2.27
CA MET A 612 7.89 20.13 3.61
C MET A 612 8.56 19.30 4.70
N SER A 613 8.88 19.95 5.80
CA SER A 613 9.33 19.26 7.00
C SER A 613 8.19 18.53 7.69
N GLU A 614 8.56 17.50 8.46
CA GLU A 614 7.62 16.67 9.20
C GLU A 614 6.75 17.50 10.17
N GLU A 615 7.34 18.45 10.91
CA GLU A 615 6.58 19.28 11.86
C GLU A 615 5.58 20.22 11.18
N SER A 616 5.89 20.74 10.00
CA SER A 616 4.95 21.54 9.21
C SER A 616 3.79 20.69 8.72
N LEU A 617 4.07 19.48 8.23
CA LEU A 617 3.05 18.57 7.71
C LEU A 617 2.10 18.09 8.80
N ARG A 618 2.61 17.69 9.97
CA ARG A 618 1.77 17.27 11.11
C ARG A 618 0.86 18.38 11.61
N MET A 619 1.32 19.63 11.57
CA MET A 619 0.53 20.79 11.99
C MET A 619 -0.54 21.12 10.95
N ALA A 620 -0.16 21.18 9.66
CA ALA A 620 -1.08 21.44 8.56
C ALA A 620 -2.16 20.35 8.46
N SER A 621 -1.78 19.08 8.61
CA SER A 621 -2.73 17.94 8.55
C SER A 621 -3.76 18.02 9.64
N ALA A 622 -3.35 18.33 10.87
CA ALA A 622 -4.24 18.54 12.00
C ALA A 622 -5.21 19.71 11.76
N PHE A 623 -4.71 20.83 11.21
CA PHE A 623 -5.55 21.97 10.89
C PHE A 623 -6.57 21.65 9.79
N GLU A 624 -6.12 21.14 8.64
CA GLU A 624 -6.98 20.86 7.49
C GLU A 624 -7.97 19.73 7.76
N TYR A 625 -7.57 18.68 8.51
CA TYR A 625 -8.50 17.62 8.91
C TYR A 625 -9.65 18.17 9.77
N SER A 626 -9.35 19.07 10.70
CA SER A 626 -10.38 19.73 11.50
C SER A 626 -11.31 20.61 10.66
N GLN A 627 -10.77 21.32 9.66
CA GLN A 627 -11.59 22.06 8.69
C GLN A 627 -12.47 21.12 7.87
N PHE A 628 -11.93 20.00 7.38
CA PHE A 628 -12.69 18.95 6.69
C PHE A 628 -13.86 18.45 7.55
N LYS A 629 -13.60 18.06 8.81
CA LYS A 629 -14.66 17.60 9.73
C LYS A 629 -15.71 18.65 10.02
N SER A 630 -15.34 19.93 9.97
CA SER A 630 -16.29 21.04 10.14
C SER A 630 -17.33 21.14 9.02
N THR A 631 -17.09 20.50 7.88
CA THR A 631 -18.03 20.43 6.76
C THR A 631 -19.06 19.29 6.90
N GLU A 632 -18.88 18.39 7.87
CA GLU A 632 -19.81 17.29 8.12
C GLU A 632 -21.09 17.77 8.83
N SER A 633 -22.24 17.18 8.48
CA SER A 633 -23.56 17.68 8.89
C SER A 633 -23.85 17.68 10.40
N ASN A 634 -23.07 16.97 11.20
CA ASN A 634 -23.23 16.84 12.66
C ASN A 634 -22.14 17.60 13.46
N TRP A 635 -21.45 18.55 12.83
CA TRP A 635 -20.41 19.34 13.46
C TRP A 635 -20.97 20.29 14.54
N PRO A 636 -20.42 20.30 15.77
CA PRO A 636 -21.01 20.98 16.93
C PRO A 636 -20.64 22.47 17.07
N LEU A 637 -19.78 22.99 16.20
CA LEU A 637 -19.40 24.40 16.14
C LEU A 637 -20.06 25.03 14.91
N HIS A 638 -20.84 26.09 15.14
CA HIS A 638 -21.77 26.61 14.14
C HIS A 638 -21.30 27.90 13.45
N ASN A 639 -20.07 28.35 13.69
CA ASN A 639 -19.51 29.52 13.01
C ASN A 639 -18.05 29.32 12.63
N LYS A 640 -17.64 30.01 11.56
CA LYS A 640 -16.31 29.90 10.96
C LYS A 640 -15.19 30.24 11.95
N THR A 641 -15.34 31.30 12.72
CA THR A 641 -14.32 31.75 13.69
C THR A 641 -14.04 30.67 14.73
N ASP A 642 -15.08 30.09 15.34
CA ASP A 642 -14.90 29.04 16.34
C ASP A 642 -14.28 27.76 15.73
N ASN A 643 -14.61 27.44 14.47
CA ASN A 643 -13.98 26.33 13.74
C ASN A 643 -12.47 26.57 13.51
N ILE A 644 -12.09 27.77 13.08
CA ILE A 644 -10.67 28.12 12.89
C ILE A 644 -9.95 28.10 14.23
N LEU A 645 -10.52 28.69 15.28
CA LEU A 645 -9.90 28.70 16.61
C LEU A 645 -9.71 27.29 17.16
N HIS A 646 -10.69 26.40 17.00
CA HIS A 646 -10.56 24.98 17.36
C HIS A 646 -9.44 24.31 16.56
N SER A 647 -9.38 24.53 15.25
CA SER A 647 -8.37 23.95 14.37
C SER A 647 -6.95 24.45 14.70
N LEU A 648 -6.81 25.72 15.08
CA LEU A 648 -5.55 26.28 15.59
C LEU A 648 -5.09 25.60 16.88
N VAL A 649 -6.01 25.30 17.80
CA VAL A 649 -5.67 24.58 19.05
C VAL A 649 -5.16 23.19 18.72
N LEU A 650 -5.85 22.46 17.83
CA LEU A 650 -5.44 21.13 17.39
C LEU A 650 -4.07 21.13 16.70
N ALA A 651 -3.85 22.06 15.75
CA ALA A 651 -2.57 22.27 15.08
C ALA A 651 -1.43 22.59 16.05
N SER A 652 -1.67 23.45 17.05
CA SER A 652 -0.69 23.76 18.09
C SER A 652 -0.35 22.56 18.98
N GLN A 653 -1.31 21.66 19.20
CA GLN A 653 -1.08 20.44 19.95
C GLN A 653 -0.24 19.45 19.15
N SER A 654 -0.47 19.36 17.84
CA SER A 654 0.35 18.54 16.94
C SER A 654 1.83 18.90 17.05
N LEU A 655 2.21 20.18 17.03
CA LEU A 655 3.61 20.60 17.24
C LEU A 655 4.21 20.13 18.57
N ASN A 656 3.39 19.82 19.59
CA ASN A 656 3.87 19.32 20.88
C ASN A 656 3.97 17.78 20.95
N THR A 657 3.99 17.08 19.82
CA THR A 657 4.08 15.61 19.77
C THR A 657 5.43 15.08 19.28
N ASP A 658 6.38 15.93 18.87
CA ASP A 658 7.72 15.51 18.38
C ASP A 658 8.88 16.06 19.23
N ALA A 659 10.12 15.79 18.83
CA ALA A 659 11.33 16.34 19.45
C ALA A 659 11.83 17.64 18.78
N GLY A 660 11.02 18.26 17.92
CA GLY A 660 11.37 19.44 17.13
C GLY A 660 11.59 20.70 17.98
N TYR A 661 12.27 21.69 17.39
CA TYR A 661 12.57 22.98 18.05
C TYR A 661 12.19 24.20 17.21
N ARG A 662 11.62 24.00 16.00
CA ARG A 662 11.28 25.08 15.05
C ARG A 662 9.84 25.55 15.14
N ASP A 663 9.08 25.10 16.13
CA ASP A 663 7.63 25.32 16.27
C ASP A 663 7.19 26.75 16.02
N ARG A 664 7.92 27.74 16.55
CA ARG A 664 7.58 29.17 16.37
C ARG A 664 7.77 29.66 14.93
N ALA A 665 8.82 29.20 14.25
CA ALA A 665 9.08 29.58 12.87
C ALA A 665 8.04 28.95 11.94
N VAL A 666 7.81 27.64 12.13
CA VAL A 666 6.78 26.87 11.40
C VAL A 666 5.40 27.48 11.60
N TRP A 667 5.02 27.81 12.84
CA TRP A 667 3.75 28.46 13.15
C TRP A 667 3.56 29.81 12.46
N SER A 668 4.60 30.66 12.44
CA SER A 668 4.55 31.95 11.77
C SER A 668 4.30 31.82 10.27
N GLU A 669 5.03 30.94 9.59
CA GLU A 669 4.86 30.74 8.15
C GLU A 669 3.51 30.09 7.81
N PHE A 670 3.04 29.17 8.65
CA PHE A 670 1.71 28.59 8.53
C PHE A 670 0.59 29.62 8.63
N LEU A 671 0.63 30.53 9.61
CA LEU A 671 -0.40 31.56 9.71
C LEU A 671 -0.46 32.43 8.45
N LYS A 672 0.68 32.77 7.86
CA LYS A 672 0.73 33.52 6.60
C LYS A 672 0.16 32.71 5.44
N ALA A 673 0.60 31.45 5.30
CA ALA A 673 0.20 30.56 4.22
C ALA A 673 -1.32 30.32 4.19
N TYR A 674 -1.96 30.21 5.35
CA TYR A 674 -3.42 30.00 5.47
C TYR A 674 -4.23 31.30 5.61
N ASN A 675 -3.62 32.46 5.33
CA ASN A 675 -4.26 33.79 5.45
C ASN A 675 -4.90 34.04 6.83
N LEU A 676 -4.21 33.63 7.88
CA LEU A 676 -4.62 33.79 9.27
C LEU A 676 -3.93 35.01 9.90
N PRO A 677 -4.62 35.74 10.79
CA PRO A 677 -4.02 36.85 11.51
C PRO A 677 -2.87 36.35 12.40
N GLU A 678 -1.90 37.22 12.68
CA GLU A 678 -0.79 36.91 13.56
C GLU A 678 -1.29 36.63 14.99
N ILE A 679 -1.23 35.35 15.40
CA ILE A 679 -1.61 34.90 16.73
C ILE A 679 -0.39 34.14 17.31
N PRO A 680 0.19 34.58 18.44
CA PRO A 680 1.35 33.89 19.00
C PRO A 680 1.02 32.43 19.37
N LEU A 681 1.94 31.50 19.04
CA LEU A 681 1.81 30.08 19.42
C LEU A 681 1.62 29.90 20.93
N SER A 682 2.24 30.73 21.76
CA SER A 682 2.07 30.70 23.23
C SER A 682 0.65 31.07 23.67
N THR A 683 -0.05 31.91 22.92
CA THR A 683 -1.44 32.30 23.21
C THR A 683 -2.38 31.12 22.96
N VAL A 684 -2.22 30.44 21.83
CA VAL A 684 -3.02 29.24 21.47
C VAL A 684 -2.64 28.06 22.35
N GLY A 685 -1.35 27.75 22.48
CA GLY A 685 -0.87 26.64 23.29
C GLY A 685 -1.19 26.79 24.78
N GLY A 686 -1.34 28.03 25.27
CA GLY A 686 -1.69 28.34 26.66
C GLY A 686 -3.17 28.17 27.01
N VAL A 687 -4.05 27.80 26.07
CA VAL A 687 -5.46 27.45 26.36
C VAL A 687 -5.72 25.94 26.34
N ARG A 688 -4.71 25.11 26.02
CA ARG A 688 -4.84 23.64 26.00
C ARG A 688 -5.12 23.05 27.38
N GLU A 689 -4.53 23.64 28.42
CA GLU A 689 -4.77 23.26 29.83
C GLU A 689 -6.14 23.72 30.35
N ALA A 690 -6.98 24.34 29.52
CA ALA A 690 -8.32 24.71 29.93
C ALA A 690 -9.18 23.48 30.26
N ASP A 691 -8.89 22.35 29.62
CA ASP A 691 -9.54 21.07 29.86
C ASP A 691 -8.50 19.94 29.88
N HIS A 692 -8.23 19.41 31.07
CA HIS A 692 -7.21 18.38 31.29
C HIS A 692 -7.60 17.00 30.71
N HIS A 693 -8.79 16.82 30.16
CA HIS A 693 -9.15 15.61 29.42
C HIS A 693 -9.08 15.81 27.90
N HIS A 694 -9.11 17.06 27.44
CA HIS A 694 -9.18 17.41 26.02
C HIS A 694 -8.08 18.41 25.60
N TYR A 695 -6.83 18.01 25.84
CA TYR A 695 -5.63 18.84 25.58
C TYR A 695 -5.50 19.36 24.14
N SER A 696 -6.10 18.68 23.16
CA SER A 696 -6.01 19.08 21.76
C SER A 696 -7.18 19.93 21.27
N GLY A 697 -8.15 20.24 22.14
CA GLY A 697 -9.21 21.20 21.86
C GLY A 697 -10.54 20.85 22.51
N SER A 698 -11.20 21.87 23.07
CA SER A 698 -12.52 21.79 23.68
C SER A 698 -13.28 23.11 23.49
N ARG A 699 -14.58 23.11 23.77
CA ARG A 699 -15.41 24.31 23.80
C ARG A 699 -14.85 25.35 24.77
N LEU A 700 -14.29 24.88 25.89
CA LEU A 700 -13.67 25.74 26.87
C LEU A 700 -12.35 26.34 26.36
N SER A 701 -11.50 25.57 25.68
CA SER A 701 -10.26 26.11 25.08
C SER A 701 -10.55 27.14 24.00
N VAL A 702 -11.54 26.89 23.13
CA VAL A 702 -12.00 27.85 22.11
C VAL A 702 -12.53 29.13 22.75
N THR A 703 -13.37 29.00 23.78
CA THR A 703 -13.93 30.16 24.50
C THR A 703 -12.83 31.00 25.15
N GLN A 704 -11.87 30.37 25.82
CA GLN A 704 -10.74 31.07 26.45
C GLN A 704 -9.83 31.72 25.40
N LEU A 705 -9.57 31.06 24.27
CA LEU A 705 -8.77 31.63 23.20
C LEU A 705 -9.46 32.88 22.64
N LYS A 706 -10.77 32.79 22.35
CA LYS A 706 -11.57 33.92 21.87
C LYS A 706 -11.52 35.13 22.81
N GLN A 707 -11.53 34.91 24.13
CA GLN A 707 -11.41 35.98 25.14
C GLN A 707 -10.01 36.63 25.19
N LYS A 708 -8.97 35.94 24.72
CA LYS A 708 -7.58 36.46 24.67
C LYS A 708 -7.28 37.22 23.39
N LEU A 709 -8.11 37.11 22.35
CA LEU A 709 -7.90 37.75 21.05
C LEU A 709 -8.60 39.12 20.97
N SER A 710 -8.02 40.04 20.21
CA SER A 710 -8.62 41.36 20.00
C SER A 710 -9.80 41.29 19.02
N PRO A 711 -10.74 42.26 19.06
CA PRO A 711 -11.83 42.33 18.10
C PRO A 711 -11.36 42.33 16.64
N GLU A 712 -10.22 42.97 16.33
CA GLU A 712 -9.65 43.03 14.99
C GLU A 712 -9.19 41.66 14.50
N VAL A 713 -8.54 40.88 15.37
CA VAL A 713 -8.13 39.50 15.05
C VAL A 713 -9.37 38.63 14.81
N LEU A 714 -10.39 38.74 15.66
CA LEU A 714 -11.64 37.97 15.49
C LEU A 714 -12.36 38.33 14.19
N ALA A 715 -12.39 39.61 13.81
CA ALA A 715 -12.97 40.06 12.54
C ALA A 715 -12.16 39.54 11.33
N ALA A 716 -10.84 39.46 11.43
CA ALA A 716 -10.01 38.88 10.36
C ALA A 716 -10.32 37.39 10.12
N LEU A 717 -10.60 36.63 11.18
CA LEU A 717 -10.97 35.21 11.10
C LEU A 717 -12.34 34.96 10.43
N GLU A 718 -13.20 35.97 10.38
CA GLU A 718 -14.50 35.91 9.69
C GLU A 718 -14.38 36.05 8.17
N SER A 719 -13.22 36.51 7.66
CA SER A 719 -12.96 36.68 6.24
C SER A 719 -13.18 35.36 5.47
N PRO A 720 -13.78 35.38 4.25
CA PRO A 720 -13.92 34.19 3.42
C PRO A 720 -12.61 33.45 3.16
N GLU A 721 -11.50 34.20 3.07
CA GLU A 721 -10.18 33.66 2.75
C GLU A 721 -9.41 33.14 3.97
N ALA A 722 -9.84 33.46 5.19
CA ALA A 722 -9.15 32.98 6.39
C ALA A 722 -9.26 31.45 6.49
N GLY A 723 -8.11 30.80 6.73
CA GLY A 723 -8.00 29.34 6.83
C GLY A 723 -7.87 28.61 5.49
N ILE A 724 -7.64 29.34 4.38
CA ILE A 724 -7.42 28.78 3.04
C ILE A 724 -5.95 28.97 2.67
N LEU A 725 -5.31 27.90 2.18
CA LEU A 725 -3.92 27.93 1.71
C LEU A 725 -3.80 28.78 0.43
N GLN A 726 -2.87 29.74 0.44
CA GLN A 726 -2.61 30.70 -0.65
C GLN A 726 -1.80 30.14 -1.81
#